data_AF-A0A350R4V2-F1
#
_entry.id   AF-A0A350R4V2-F1
#
_cell.length_a   1.000
_cell.length_b   1.000
_cell.length_c   1.000
_cell.angle_alpha   90.00
_cell.angle_beta   90.00
_cell.angle_gamma   90.00
#
_symmetry.space_group_name_H-M   'P 1'
#
loop_
_entity.id
_entity.type
_entity.pdbx_description
1 polymer ?
#
loop_
_entity_poly.entity_id
_entity_poly.type
_entity_poly.pdbx_seq_one_letter_code
_entity_poly.pdbx_strand_id
1 'polypeptide(L)'
;MFKKYIKYLWMLIAIPFALALASCNFINIGGNSEASGLDSESWNQVIDSFDTINYSYSIKVPSSSPFFFDFSADENAIDADIESEYSSSKMYLEKQDNKYYHYEEDEGYYSKVEITEEKFLSVRNAFKGLKGKRDQFTYDNSSKTYHIESIELIVMNEEFGIFGYNVNVKFYDNNKWISNIYFSLNDSSNDRFTINFDYNPSTIFLPKTHEFETELSYDEESHFYQCKDCDARKHITSHSFKSSGIAIAPNNADTYSLKYECYDCGYVKYEEATVADENSLIFESRYSNGNKFYEVKGLENKEANVVVIPETHDSSPVYYIDSEAFMDCDKIKKVIIPDSIIYIGDRAFKNCSSLYDITIPKKVNYINNSTFENCTSLNSVVLQDEVTEISNNAFENCYSIKYFEFTSSVKLFKSDAFINARNYSEDNTVNFIGTISDWLDIKFENEYSNPCSRVCKLCYNNELVDEIEIPEEKTSINNYAFYYCNSLTKVTMPYDIYYIEDYAFYDCNNLSYIQLSKKVTTIGMYAFAFTGFEEINLSSNLRSIGEYAFYSSKIKTITIPSSVTCIEKNTFNDSALETIYINGAEKIADSAFERCFSLKSVSLPSDLKEIGASAFEYCNELEEIVLPDSLTTIGNKAFSECNSLKKITLNKNIKEIGNNAFYDTSYDKAVYFNGNVNDWLNISFNNIYSNPCYQSNEVYFDDKLLDNLVIPENIYSISEYAFSGIDSLKTVVISKKIKEIKKRAFENCYNLKDVKYLGSLEDWLNISFADEESNPCSNKANLYINDELVIYLDLSHASIINNYAFAGCSSIKFVTLGKNINEFGACVFGSCSNLEKVYIEEGLKILGKFAFCDCPSLKSINIPSSIKSIPDATFSNCENLASVELSKGIEEICYNAFIDCNSFKKVNYLGTLEDWLNIKFETYYSNPCCYGADLYFNNELVTDLEIPDNVSCINYNFVGCSSIKSLVIHENANVLMKAFLDCSSLKEVRYLGPLDKWLDYHNDEKNNNLDFSNGTLSYALYINNELVEDLVIPEDIIAIWSYAFYGCSSIKSVRMHDDVKLLDELSFNYCINLKKVYLGRNIEYCYLPEVFKGCTPLTDIYYEGTKSEFDSNNIYISNLYEKLPNVTIHYEYKFE
;
A
#
# COMPACT_ATOMS: atom_id res chain seq x y z
N MET A 1 33.32 -21.70 23.49
CA MET A 1 34.54 -21.05 22.94
C MET A 1 34.21 -20.39 21.60
N PHE A 2 33.17 -19.53 21.53
CA PHE A 2 32.48 -19.21 20.27
C PHE A 2 32.12 -17.72 20.05
N LYS A 3 32.66 -16.80 20.85
CA LYS A 3 32.45 -15.33 20.74
C LYS A 3 33.71 -14.57 20.28
N LYS A 4 34.58 -15.19 19.48
CA LYS A 4 35.82 -14.54 18.97
C LYS A 4 36.13 -14.76 17.48
N TYR A 5 35.21 -15.35 16.71
CA TYR A 5 35.31 -15.45 15.24
C TYR A 5 34.27 -14.61 14.49
N ILE A 6 33.15 -14.23 15.14
CA ILE A 6 32.18 -13.27 14.60
C ILE A 6 32.68 -11.81 14.79
N LYS A 7 33.84 -11.53 14.20
CA LYS A 7 34.29 -10.15 13.88
C LYS A 7 35.15 -10.06 12.60
N TYR A 8 35.26 -11.17 11.86
CA TYR A 8 35.87 -11.23 10.52
C TYR A 8 34.93 -11.82 9.45
N LEU A 9 33.72 -12.29 9.84
CA LEU A 9 32.74 -12.84 8.89
C LEU A 9 31.73 -11.80 8.35
N TRP A 10 31.75 -10.57 8.88
CA TRP A 10 30.90 -9.45 8.43
C TRP A 10 31.57 -8.55 7.37
N MET A 11 32.75 -8.91 6.88
CA MET A 11 33.44 -8.23 5.76
C MET A 11 33.40 -9.02 4.44
N LEU A 12 32.59 -10.09 4.37
CA LEU A 12 32.56 -11.02 3.22
C LEU A 12 31.15 -11.40 2.72
N ILE A 13 30.07 -10.86 3.32
CA ILE A 13 28.68 -11.11 2.91
C ILE A 13 27.88 -9.78 2.89
N ALA A 14 28.51 -8.72 2.39
CA ALA A 14 27.93 -7.36 2.33
C ALA A 14 28.40 -6.58 1.09
N ILE A 15 28.58 -7.28 -0.04
CA ILE A 15 29.09 -6.73 -1.31
C ILE A 15 28.14 -6.96 -2.52
N PRO A 16 27.36 -8.07 -2.63
CA PRO A 16 26.49 -8.27 -3.80
C PRO A 16 25.04 -7.78 -3.64
N PHE A 17 24.72 -6.94 -2.63
CA PHE A 17 23.34 -6.44 -2.42
C PHE A 17 23.23 -4.90 -2.27
N ALA A 18 24.34 -4.17 -2.21
CA ALA A 18 24.34 -2.70 -2.25
C ALA A 18 24.37 -2.14 -3.70
N LEU A 19 24.52 -3.01 -4.71
CA LEU A 19 24.67 -2.64 -6.12
C LEU A 19 23.35 -2.69 -6.93
N ALA A 20 22.24 -3.12 -6.33
CA ALA A 20 20.95 -3.26 -7.00
C ALA A 20 19.94 -2.13 -6.69
N LEU A 21 20.29 -1.17 -5.82
CA LEU A 21 19.45 -0.02 -5.44
C LEU A 21 20.15 1.33 -5.61
N ALA A 22 21.35 1.35 -6.21
CA ALA A 22 22.06 2.57 -6.60
C ALA A 22 21.69 3.07 -8.01
N SER A 23 21.01 2.22 -8.81
CA SER A 23 20.68 2.46 -10.22
C SER A 23 19.38 3.25 -10.44
N CYS A 24 18.84 3.92 -9.42
CA CYS A 24 17.73 4.86 -9.60
C CYS A 24 17.61 5.89 -8.46
N ASN A 25 18.48 6.91 -8.44
CA ASN A 25 18.15 8.20 -7.82
C ASN A 25 19.00 9.33 -8.43
N PHE A 26 18.33 10.43 -8.81
CA PHE A 26 19.02 11.64 -9.24
C PHE A 26 19.63 12.38 -8.04
N ILE A 27 20.71 13.10 -8.34
CA ILE A 27 21.48 13.99 -7.47
C ILE A 27 20.62 14.69 -6.40
N ASN A 28 20.92 14.41 -5.13
CA ASN A 28 20.52 15.27 -4.01
C ASN A 28 21.77 15.95 -3.45
N ILE A 29 22.04 17.16 -3.94
CA ILE A 29 22.99 18.12 -3.37
C ILE A 29 22.13 19.29 -2.90
N GLY A 30 22.12 19.56 -1.60
CA GLY A 30 21.24 20.56 -0.99
C GLY A 30 21.95 21.88 -0.69
N GLY A 31 21.16 22.96 -0.69
CA GLY A 31 21.53 24.25 -0.10
C GLY A 31 21.87 25.35 -1.11
N ASN A 32 21.03 26.39 -1.12
CA ASN A 32 21.21 27.69 -1.78
C ASN A 32 21.20 27.65 -3.34
N SER A 33 20.64 28.63 -4.06
CA SER A 33 19.92 29.86 -3.67
C SER A 33 18.82 30.21 -4.69
N GLU A 34 18.05 31.26 -4.37
CA GLU A 34 17.30 32.18 -5.23
C GLU A 34 16.51 31.70 -6.47
N ALA A 35 15.21 31.97 -6.45
CA ALA A 35 14.36 31.96 -7.64
C ALA A 35 14.28 33.35 -8.29
N SER A 36 14.84 33.50 -9.48
CA SER A 36 14.44 34.52 -10.46
C SER A 36 14.04 33.83 -11.77
N GLY A 37 13.06 34.39 -12.50
CA GLY A 37 12.33 33.65 -13.54
C GLY A 37 12.55 34.16 -14.96
N LEU A 38 12.47 33.26 -15.94
CA LEU A 38 12.39 33.60 -17.36
C LEU A 38 11.30 32.82 -18.12
N ASP A 39 11.04 33.30 -19.34
CA ASP A 39 9.73 33.30 -20.02
C ASP A 39 9.27 31.94 -20.62
N SER A 40 7.96 31.82 -20.88
CA SER A 40 7.29 30.59 -21.29
C SER A 40 7.08 30.47 -22.80
N GLU A 41 8.13 30.58 -23.64
CA GLU A 41 7.97 30.44 -25.10
C GLU A 41 9.20 29.86 -25.86
N SER A 42 9.82 28.75 -25.42
CA SER A 42 10.91 28.07 -26.17
C SER A 42 11.13 26.57 -25.89
N TRP A 43 10.10 25.71 -25.98
CA TRP A 43 10.28 24.24 -25.92
C TRP A 43 9.43 23.41 -26.91
N ASN A 44 8.92 24.00 -27.99
CA ASN A 44 8.22 23.29 -29.07
C ASN A 44 9.16 22.94 -30.25
N GLN A 45 10.06 21.98 -30.05
CA GLN A 45 10.66 21.18 -31.12
C GLN A 45 11.34 19.90 -30.60
N VAL A 46 11.35 18.86 -31.44
CA VAL A 46 11.99 17.54 -31.21
C VAL A 46 11.34 16.68 -30.10
N ILE A 47 10.18 16.10 -30.41
CA ILE A 47 9.99 14.64 -30.62
C ILE A 47 8.60 14.45 -31.22
N ASP A 48 8.52 13.95 -32.45
CA ASP A 48 7.25 13.44 -33.02
C ASP A 48 7.55 12.47 -34.18
N SER A 49 7.85 11.21 -33.85
CA SER A 49 8.15 10.17 -34.86
C SER A 49 8.01 8.73 -34.34
N PHE A 50 6.93 8.42 -33.62
CA PHE A 50 6.45 7.03 -33.49
C PHE A 50 4.94 6.94 -33.61
N ASP A 51 4.49 6.16 -34.60
CA ASP A 51 3.09 6.15 -35.00
C ASP A 51 2.26 5.13 -34.21
N THR A 52 1.14 5.66 -33.73
CA THR A 52 -0.04 5.03 -33.15
C THR A 52 -0.27 3.51 -33.26
N ILE A 53 -0.58 2.88 -32.12
CA ILE A 53 -1.71 1.93 -32.04
C ILE A 53 -2.66 2.41 -30.94
N ASN A 54 -3.91 2.69 -31.33
CA ASN A 54 -4.98 3.07 -30.40
C ASN A 54 -5.79 1.85 -29.96
N TYR A 55 -6.17 1.81 -28.68
CA TYR A 55 -7.53 1.42 -28.29
C TYR A 55 -8.04 2.37 -27.21
N SER A 56 -9.28 2.83 -27.37
CA SER A 56 -9.91 3.82 -26.51
C SER A 56 -11.09 3.22 -25.74
N TYR A 57 -11.30 3.70 -24.52
CA TYR A 57 -12.61 4.21 -24.09
C TYR A 57 -12.43 5.21 -22.94
N SER A 58 -13.44 6.03 -22.69
CA SER A 58 -13.31 7.32 -21.99
C SER A 58 -14.08 7.40 -20.67
N ILE A 59 -13.65 8.32 -19.79
CA ILE A 59 -14.49 9.19 -18.94
C ILE A 59 -13.65 10.42 -18.50
N LYS A 60 -14.24 11.42 -17.82
CA LYS A 60 -13.83 12.85 -17.88
C LYS A 60 -13.10 13.40 -16.63
N VAL A 61 -12.21 14.36 -16.88
CA VAL A 61 -11.69 15.44 -15.99
C VAL A 61 -12.74 16.55 -15.71
N PRO A 62 -12.52 17.57 -14.84
CA PRO A 62 -11.43 17.86 -13.86
C PRO A 62 -11.98 17.85 -12.39
N SER A 63 -11.46 18.49 -11.31
CA SER A 63 -10.34 19.41 -10.96
C SER A 63 -9.95 19.19 -9.46
N SER A 64 -9.16 19.98 -8.70
CA SER A 64 -8.37 21.23 -8.87
C SER A 64 -7.25 21.31 -7.79
N SER A 65 -6.14 21.97 -8.10
CA SER A 65 -5.02 22.36 -7.20
C SER A 65 -5.35 23.68 -6.41
N PRO A 66 -4.47 24.34 -5.58
CA PRO A 66 -3.00 24.25 -5.51
C PRO A 66 -2.23 24.53 -4.16
N PHE A 67 -0.89 24.45 -4.24
CA PHE A 67 0.20 25.11 -3.45
C PHE A 67 0.22 25.10 -1.90
N PHE A 68 1.38 24.77 -1.30
CA PHE A 68 2.39 25.76 -0.84
C PHE A 68 3.75 25.13 -0.42
N PHE A 69 4.74 25.98 -0.11
CA PHE A 69 6.12 25.64 0.33
C PHE A 69 6.27 25.64 1.87
N ASP A 70 7.39 25.08 2.34
CA ASP A 70 7.86 25.02 3.74
C ASP A 70 8.68 26.26 4.17
N PHE A 71 8.77 26.54 5.48
CA PHE A 71 9.93 27.17 6.14
C PHE A 71 9.88 27.08 7.69
N SER A 72 11.07 26.99 8.30
CA SER A 72 11.38 26.71 9.72
C SER A 72 11.33 27.89 10.71
N ALA A 73 11.20 27.62 12.03
CA ALA A 73 11.95 28.33 13.12
C ALA A 73 11.73 27.74 14.55
N ASP A 74 12.56 26.76 14.89
CA ASP A 74 13.38 26.54 16.13
C ASP A 74 12.99 26.94 17.59
N GLU A 75 13.77 26.33 18.50
CA GLU A 75 14.09 26.58 19.92
C GLU A 75 12.96 26.80 20.96
N ASN A 76 12.78 25.81 21.85
CA ASN A 76 13.21 25.93 23.26
C ASN A 76 13.12 24.55 23.97
N ALA A 77 14.26 23.95 24.31
CA ALA A 77 14.34 22.67 25.02
C ALA A 77 14.73 22.87 26.50
N ILE A 78 14.12 22.09 27.41
CA ILE A 78 14.63 21.83 28.77
C ILE A 78 14.35 20.37 29.12
N ASP A 79 15.40 19.59 29.37
CA ASP A 79 15.35 18.20 29.83
C ASP A 79 14.80 18.04 31.25
N ALA A 80 14.19 16.87 31.51
CA ALA A 80 14.07 16.30 32.85
C ALA A 80 13.83 14.78 32.80
N ASP A 81 14.90 13.99 32.71
CA ASP A 81 14.85 12.53 32.87
C ASP A 81 14.24 12.10 34.21
N ILE A 82 13.31 11.15 34.18
CA ILE A 82 13.09 10.18 35.27
C ILE A 82 12.77 8.81 34.65
N GLU A 83 13.78 7.95 34.50
CA GLU A 83 13.56 6.52 34.31
C GLU A 83 12.92 5.89 35.56
N SER A 84 11.97 4.98 35.36
CA SER A 84 11.73 3.88 36.29
C SER A 84 11.11 2.69 35.55
N GLU A 85 11.57 1.49 35.91
CA GLU A 85 11.25 0.22 35.24
C GLU A 85 9.78 -0.18 35.46
N TYR A 86 9.13 -0.73 34.43
CA TYR A 86 8.40 -2.02 34.46
C TYR A 86 7.65 -2.28 33.13
N SER A 87 7.42 -3.57 32.84
CA SER A 87 7.02 -4.13 31.54
C SER A 87 5.61 -3.77 31.07
N SER A 88 5.50 -2.91 30.06
CA SER A 88 4.47 -2.91 28.99
C SER A 88 4.91 -1.98 27.85
N SER A 89 4.45 -2.22 26.63
CA SER A 89 4.80 -1.41 25.44
C SER A 89 4.15 -0.04 25.52
N LYS A 90 4.97 1.01 25.62
CA LYS A 90 4.55 2.41 25.69
C LYS A 90 4.75 3.08 24.34
N MET A 91 3.73 3.81 23.86
CA MET A 91 3.90 4.74 22.75
C MET A 91 4.83 5.89 23.15
N TYR A 92 5.84 6.15 22.33
CA TYR A 92 6.70 7.34 22.45
C TYR A 92 6.22 8.39 21.46
N LEU A 93 5.73 9.52 21.97
CA LEU A 93 5.35 10.69 21.17
C LEU A 93 6.48 11.71 21.20
N GLU A 94 7.18 11.85 20.07
CA GLU A 94 8.29 12.78 19.92
C GLU A 94 7.88 13.98 19.05
N LYS A 95 8.32 15.19 19.42
CA LYS A 95 8.15 16.39 18.57
C LYS A 95 9.50 16.78 17.99
N GLN A 96 9.63 16.68 16.67
CA GLN A 96 10.77 17.19 15.90
C GLN A 96 10.22 18.08 14.79
N ASP A 97 10.88 19.20 14.48
CA ASP A 97 10.60 20.04 13.31
C ASP A 97 9.12 20.47 13.15
N ASN A 98 8.51 20.86 14.27
CA ASN A 98 7.08 21.16 14.43
C ASN A 98 6.07 20.04 14.09
N LYS A 99 6.52 18.90 13.61
CA LYS A 99 5.72 17.69 13.39
C LYS A 99 5.70 16.82 14.65
N TYR A 100 4.63 16.05 14.82
CA TYR A 100 4.52 15.06 15.88
C TYR A 100 4.76 13.68 15.28
N TYR A 101 5.51 12.84 15.98
CA TYR A 101 5.87 11.51 15.55
C TYR A 101 5.50 10.48 16.59
N HIS A 102 5.08 9.32 16.10
CA HIS A 102 4.75 8.12 16.85
C HIS A 102 5.60 6.97 16.31
N TYR A 103 6.00 6.05 17.19
CA TYR A 103 6.84 4.91 16.85
C TYR A 103 6.06 3.60 17.04
N GLU A 104 5.87 2.85 15.94
CA GLU A 104 5.23 1.53 15.97
C GLU A 104 6.32 0.46 15.97
N GLU A 105 6.18 -0.52 16.87
CA GLU A 105 7.04 -1.70 16.96
C GLU A 105 6.32 -2.86 16.29
N ASP A 106 6.73 -3.21 15.08
CA ASP A 106 6.16 -4.32 14.31
C ASP A 106 7.29 -5.29 13.90
N GLU A 107 7.09 -6.58 14.21
CA GLU A 107 8.09 -7.67 14.17
C GLU A 107 9.52 -7.32 14.67
N GLY A 108 9.66 -6.35 15.58
CA GLY A 108 10.94 -5.91 16.15
C GLY A 108 11.67 -4.82 15.35
N TYR A 109 11.00 -4.18 14.39
CA TYR A 109 11.44 -2.95 13.73
C TYR A 109 10.60 -1.76 14.20
N TYR A 110 11.24 -0.59 14.36
CA TYR A 110 10.56 0.66 14.71
C TYR A 110 10.25 1.47 13.44
N SER A 111 8.98 1.62 13.11
CA SER A 111 8.53 2.56 12.06
C SER A 111 8.24 3.93 12.69
N LYS A 112 8.43 5.02 11.93
CA LYS A 112 8.21 6.41 12.38
C LYS A 112 7.05 7.03 11.60
N VAL A 113 5.92 7.23 12.25
CA VAL A 113 4.67 7.72 11.65
C VAL A 113 4.44 9.19 12.02
N GLU A 114 4.19 10.04 11.03
CA GLU A 114 3.87 11.46 11.24
C GLU A 114 2.38 11.66 11.55
N ILE A 115 2.07 12.48 12.57
CA ILE A 115 0.71 12.86 12.97
C ILE A 115 0.54 14.37 12.93
N THR A 116 -0.57 14.81 12.33
CA THR A 116 -0.87 16.23 12.12
C THR A 116 -1.15 16.96 13.44
N GLU A 117 -0.81 18.26 13.50
CA GLU A 117 -0.99 19.05 14.72
C GLU A 117 -2.45 19.09 15.20
N GLU A 118 -3.42 19.09 14.29
CA GLU A 118 -4.85 19.03 14.62
C GLU A 118 -5.25 17.72 15.31
N LYS A 119 -4.74 16.57 14.84
CA LYS A 119 -4.95 15.26 15.50
C LYS A 119 -4.28 15.24 16.88
N PHE A 120 -3.05 15.75 16.99
CA PHE A 120 -2.36 15.89 18.28
C PHE A 120 -3.13 16.80 19.25
N LEU A 121 -3.68 17.93 18.77
CA LEU A 121 -4.46 18.85 19.58
C LEU A 121 -5.76 18.22 20.11
N SER A 122 -6.44 17.43 19.27
CA SER A 122 -7.64 16.67 19.66
C SER A 122 -7.35 15.65 20.77
N VAL A 123 -6.31 14.81 20.61
CA VAL A 123 -5.87 13.85 21.64
C VAL A 123 -5.46 14.59 22.93
N ARG A 124 -4.71 15.69 22.81
CA ARG A 124 -4.25 16.51 23.94
C ARG A 124 -5.41 17.21 24.68
N ASN A 125 -6.47 17.61 23.97
CA ASN A 125 -7.65 18.22 24.55
C ASN A 125 -8.54 17.19 25.26
N ALA A 126 -8.71 15.98 24.68
CA ALA A 126 -9.33 14.86 25.39
C ALA A 126 -8.58 14.53 26.70
N PHE A 127 -7.24 14.52 26.65
CA PHE A 127 -6.40 14.30 27.84
C PHE A 127 -6.55 15.40 28.90
N LYS A 128 -6.73 16.67 28.50
CA LYS A 128 -7.08 17.77 29.42
C LYS A 128 -8.45 17.55 30.07
N GLY A 129 -9.46 17.12 29.31
CA GLY A 129 -10.79 16.81 29.82
C GLY A 129 -10.78 15.70 30.86
N LEU A 130 -10.08 14.59 30.58
CA LEU A 130 -9.89 13.47 31.50
C LEU A 130 -9.13 13.88 32.77
N LYS A 131 -8.06 14.67 32.64
CA LYS A 131 -7.25 15.12 33.79
C LYS A 131 -8.01 16.03 34.76
N GLY A 132 -9.03 16.75 34.28
CA GLY A 132 -9.97 17.53 35.10
C GLY A 132 -11.11 16.71 35.73
N LYS A 133 -11.22 15.40 35.41
CA LYS A 133 -12.31 14.51 35.82
C LYS A 133 -11.84 13.27 36.61
N ARG A 134 -10.59 13.24 37.10
CA ARG A 134 -10.05 12.11 37.88
C ARG A 134 -10.98 11.62 39.00
N ASP A 135 -11.64 12.54 39.69
CA ASP A 135 -12.52 12.25 40.83
C ASP A 135 -13.94 11.78 40.42
N GLN A 136 -14.22 11.63 39.12
CA GLN A 136 -15.50 11.13 38.58
C GLN A 136 -15.44 9.65 38.14
N PHE A 137 -14.25 9.05 38.05
CA PHE A 137 -14.08 7.65 37.65
C PHE A 137 -14.08 6.71 38.87
N THR A 138 -15.17 6.72 39.63
CA THR A 138 -15.39 5.80 40.75
C THR A 138 -16.22 4.59 40.30
N TYR A 139 -15.56 3.46 40.07
CA TYR A 139 -16.23 2.18 39.84
C TYR A 139 -16.76 1.63 41.17
N ASP A 140 -18.03 1.88 41.49
CA ASP A 140 -18.65 1.31 42.69
C ASP A 140 -19.08 -0.14 42.45
N ASN A 141 -18.33 -1.07 43.01
CA ASN A 141 -18.83 -2.40 43.29
C ASN A 141 -18.32 -2.87 44.66
N SER A 142 -19.17 -2.65 45.67
CA SER A 142 -19.14 -3.27 47.00
C SER A 142 -17.79 -3.24 47.75
N SER A 143 -17.63 -2.21 48.58
CA SER A 143 -16.69 -2.13 49.73
C SER A 143 -15.19 -1.89 49.47
N LYS A 144 -14.76 -1.56 48.24
CA LYS A 144 -13.40 -1.06 47.99
C LYS A 144 -13.36 0.17 47.08
N THR A 145 -12.76 1.25 47.59
CA THR A 145 -12.36 2.40 46.78
C THR A 145 -11.00 2.12 46.14
N TYR A 146 -10.96 1.95 44.83
CA TYR A 146 -9.72 1.84 44.07
C TYR A 146 -9.16 3.25 43.78
N HIS A 147 -7.88 3.46 44.06
CA HIS A 147 -7.19 4.69 43.64
C HIS A 147 -6.53 4.44 42.28
N ILE A 148 -6.94 5.20 41.26
CA ILE A 148 -6.34 5.12 39.92
C ILE A 148 -4.95 5.76 39.97
N GLU A 149 -3.91 4.93 40.09
CA GLU A 149 -2.52 5.38 40.22
C GLU A 149 -1.97 5.88 38.87
N SER A 150 -2.25 5.15 37.79
CA SER A 150 -1.84 5.44 36.43
C SER A 150 -2.95 5.21 35.40
N ILE A 151 -2.76 5.80 34.21
CA ILE A 151 -3.66 5.68 33.06
C ILE A 151 -2.73 5.44 31.85
N GLU A 152 -2.90 4.32 31.16
CA GLU A 152 -2.17 3.99 29.92
C GLU A 152 -3.13 4.20 28.73
N LEU A 153 -2.63 4.75 27.63
CA LEU A 153 -3.45 5.18 26.49
C LEU A 153 -2.83 4.62 25.20
N ILE A 154 -3.61 3.81 24.49
CA ILE A 154 -3.20 3.07 23.29
C ILE A 154 -4.13 3.47 22.16
N VAL A 155 -3.59 4.10 21.12
CA VAL A 155 -4.33 4.33 19.87
C VAL A 155 -4.29 3.04 19.06
N MET A 156 -5.44 2.61 18.53
CA MET A 156 -5.59 1.39 17.74
C MET A 156 -5.92 1.76 16.30
N ASN A 157 -5.01 1.46 15.37
CA ASN A 157 -5.25 1.52 13.93
C ASN A 157 -5.88 0.20 13.47
N GLU A 158 -7.22 0.14 13.47
CA GLU A 158 -7.96 -0.88 12.73
C GLU A 158 -8.79 -0.18 11.64
N GLU A 159 -8.48 -0.44 10.36
CA GLU A 159 -9.19 0.17 9.23
C GLU A 159 -10.57 -0.48 8.98
N PHE A 160 -11.52 -0.24 9.89
CA PHE A 160 -12.93 -0.27 9.51
C PHE A 160 -13.28 1.04 8.79
N GLY A 161 -13.83 0.91 7.58
CA GLY A 161 -13.81 1.98 6.59
C GLY A 161 -14.53 3.28 6.99
N ILE A 162 -13.88 4.40 6.66
CA ILE A 162 -14.45 5.76 6.56
C ILE A 162 -14.67 6.47 7.93
N PHE A 163 -13.60 7.09 8.41
CA PHE A 163 -13.53 8.17 9.43
C PHE A 163 -13.89 7.85 10.89
N GLY A 164 -13.03 7.09 11.57
CA GLY A 164 -12.96 7.05 13.05
C GLY A 164 -11.59 6.60 13.57
N TYR A 165 -11.24 6.98 14.80
CA TYR A 165 -10.07 6.45 15.54
C TYR A 165 -10.51 5.79 16.85
N ASN A 166 -10.02 4.58 17.13
CA ASN A 166 -10.24 3.90 18.41
C ASN A 166 -9.09 4.17 19.39
N VAL A 167 -9.42 4.60 20.61
CA VAL A 167 -8.48 4.81 21.71
C VAL A 167 -8.86 3.90 22.87
N ASN A 168 -7.98 2.99 23.24
CA ASN A 168 -8.11 2.15 24.43
C ASN A 168 -7.37 2.80 25.61
N VAL A 169 -8.06 3.01 26.73
CA VAL A 169 -7.51 3.50 27.98
C VAL A 169 -7.53 2.38 29.02
N LYS A 170 -6.36 1.98 29.51
CA LYS A 170 -6.24 0.96 30.57
C LYS A 170 -6.09 1.58 31.95
N PHE A 171 -6.74 0.93 32.93
CA PHE A 171 -6.74 1.33 34.34
C PHE A 171 -5.94 0.35 35.19
N TYR A 172 -5.14 0.88 36.12
CA TYR A 172 -4.26 0.11 37.00
C TYR A 172 -4.37 0.52 38.47
N ASP A 173 -4.31 -0.47 39.37
CA ASP A 173 -4.19 -0.35 40.83
C ASP A 173 -3.08 -1.30 41.31
N ASN A 174 -2.12 -0.81 42.11
CA ASN A 174 -1.00 -1.60 42.64
C ASN A 174 -0.24 -2.36 41.54
N ASN A 175 -0.01 -1.71 40.39
CA ASN A 175 0.56 -2.27 39.15
C ASN A 175 -0.16 -3.52 38.60
N LYS A 176 -1.45 -3.71 38.89
CA LYS A 176 -2.32 -4.69 38.24
C LYS A 176 -3.36 -4.01 37.37
N TRP A 177 -3.52 -4.54 36.16
CA TRP A 177 -4.60 -4.17 35.24
C TRP A 177 -5.96 -4.50 35.84
N ILE A 178 -6.90 -3.54 35.74
CA ILE A 178 -8.27 -3.67 36.24
C ILE A 178 -9.27 -3.78 35.08
N SER A 179 -9.17 -2.88 34.10
CA SER A 179 -10.10 -2.78 32.97
C SER A 179 -9.52 -1.95 31.82
N ASN A 180 -10.20 -2.02 30.67
CA ASN A 180 -10.05 -1.11 29.52
C ASN A 180 -11.32 -0.24 29.40
N ILE A 181 -11.21 0.93 28.78
CA ILE A 181 -12.33 1.69 28.21
C ILE A 181 -11.96 2.07 26.78
N TYR A 182 -12.85 1.83 25.83
CA TYR A 182 -12.66 2.15 24.42
C TYR A 182 -13.45 3.41 24.05
N PHE A 183 -12.79 4.35 23.37
CA PHE A 183 -13.37 5.59 22.86
C PHE A 183 -13.22 5.61 21.34
N SER A 184 -14.32 5.75 20.60
CA SER A 184 -14.28 6.06 19.17
C SER A 184 -14.38 7.57 18.96
N LEU A 185 -13.45 8.12 18.18
CA LEU A 185 -13.36 9.53 17.81
C LEU A 185 -13.81 9.70 16.35
N ASN A 186 -15.07 10.09 16.15
CA ASN A 186 -15.60 10.44 14.83
C ASN A 186 -15.32 11.92 14.51
N ASP A 187 -14.83 12.18 13.29
CA ASP A 187 -14.39 13.51 12.88
C ASP A 187 -15.54 14.35 12.30
N SER A 188 -16.27 15.07 13.16
CA SER A 188 -17.09 16.25 12.77
C SER A 188 -17.67 17.00 13.97
N SER A 189 -16.89 17.95 14.50
CA SER A 189 -17.38 19.17 15.19
C SER A 189 -18.55 19.03 16.19
N ASN A 190 -18.38 18.32 17.32
CA ASN A 190 -19.13 18.55 18.56
C ASN A 190 -18.48 17.83 19.77
N ASP A 191 -18.57 18.42 20.96
CA ASP A 191 -17.97 17.92 22.21
C ASP A 191 -18.70 16.71 22.83
N ARG A 192 -18.83 15.59 22.09
CA ARG A 192 -19.47 14.36 22.58
C ARG A 192 -18.58 13.12 22.43
N PHE A 193 -18.16 12.59 23.56
CA PHE A 193 -17.55 11.26 23.68
C PHE A 193 -18.65 10.20 23.77
N THR A 194 -18.49 9.08 23.07
CA THR A 194 -19.28 7.86 23.30
C THR A 194 -18.39 6.85 24.01
N ILE A 195 -18.90 6.20 25.05
CA ILE A 195 -18.20 5.17 25.83
C ILE A 195 -18.84 3.84 25.48
N ASN A 196 -18.04 2.88 25.02
CA ASN A 196 -18.47 1.48 24.87
C ASN A 196 -17.72 0.61 25.90
N PHE A 197 -18.47 -0.22 26.62
CA PHE A 197 -17.95 -1.23 27.54
C PHE A 197 -18.08 -2.62 26.91
N ASP A 198 -17.06 -3.05 26.17
CA ASP A 198 -17.06 -4.37 25.53
C ASP A 198 -16.58 -5.50 26.46
N TYR A 199 -17.52 -6.38 26.76
CA TYR A 199 -17.39 -7.78 27.20
C TYR A 199 -16.80 -8.12 28.57
N ASN A 200 -17.21 -9.31 29.03
CA ASN A 200 -17.18 -9.77 30.41
C ASN A 200 -16.15 -10.92 30.58
N PRO A 201 -15.11 -10.77 31.43
CA PRO A 201 -14.10 -11.82 31.61
C PRO A 201 -14.68 -13.05 32.32
N SER A 202 -14.60 -14.20 31.65
CA SER A 202 -15.20 -15.48 32.07
C SER A 202 -14.87 -15.90 33.52
N THR A 203 -15.89 -16.35 34.25
CA THR A 203 -15.79 -16.58 35.72
C THR A 203 -14.95 -17.80 36.11
N ILE A 204 -13.87 -17.55 36.87
CA ILE A 204 -13.15 -18.60 37.61
C ILE A 204 -13.87 -18.89 38.93
N PHE A 205 -14.42 -20.09 39.07
CA PHE A 205 -15.12 -20.53 40.29
C PHE A 205 -14.18 -21.06 41.38
N LEU A 206 -14.22 -20.44 42.57
CA LEU A 206 -13.83 -21.06 43.85
C LEU A 206 -14.85 -20.68 44.96
N PRO A 207 -15.01 -21.47 46.05
CA PRO A 207 -16.33 -21.63 46.66
C PRO A 207 -16.51 -21.16 48.13
N LYS A 208 -17.72 -20.63 48.40
CA LYS A 208 -18.37 -20.45 49.74
C LYS A 208 -17.72 -19.37 50.65
N THR A 209 -18.45 -18.69 51.54
CA THR A 209 -19.61 -19.10 52.37
C THR A 209 -20.80 -18.12 52.38
N HIS A 210 -21.97 -18.58 52.88
CA HIS A 210 -23.15 -17.74 53.13
C HIS A 210 -22.94 -16.73 54.27
N GLU A 211 -23.59 -15.58 54.15
CA GLU A 211 -24.60 -15.11 55.12
C GLU A 211 -25.66 -14.26 54.39
N PHE A 212 -26.80 -13.93 55.03
CA PHE A 212 -27.99 -13.39 54.35
C PHE A 212 -28.09 -11.86 54.46
N GLU A 213 -28.15 -11.15 53.32
CA GLU A 213 -28.85 -9.86 53.16
C GLU A 213 -29.05 -9.55 51.66
N THR A 214 -30.18 -8.94 51.28
CA THR A 214 -30.63 -8.81 49.88
C THR A 214 -30.66 -7.34 49.42
N GLU A 215 -29.77 -6.95 48.50
CA GLU A 215 -29.71 -5.60 47.93
C GLU A 215 -29.60 -5.63 46.39
N LEU A 216 -30.46 -4.88 45.70
CA LEU A 216 -30.41 -4.68 44.25
C LEU A 216 -29.21 -3.79 43.85
N SER A 217 -28.75 -3.90 42.61
CA SER A 217 -27.90 -2.87 41.95
C SER A 217 -28.77 -2.03 41.02
N TYR A 218 -28.59 -0.71 41.06
CA TYR A 218 -29.13 0.25 40.08
C TYR A 218 -28.05 0.54 39.05
N ASP A 219 -28.42 0.44 37.77
CA ASP A 219 -27.55 0.74 36.64
C ASP A 219 -27.90 2.14 36.11
N GLU A 220 -26.95 3.07 36.24
CA GLU A 220 -27.17 4.46 35.84
C GLU A 220 -27.17 4.64 34.31
N GLU A 221 -26.51 3.76 33.55
CA GLU A 221 -26.39 3.86 32.08
C GLU A 221 -27.61 3.26 31.37
N SER A 222 -28.22 2.19 31.90
CA SER A 222 -29.48 1.64 31.37
C SER A 222 -30.76 2.15 32.04
N HIS A 223 -30.66 2.80 33.21
CA HIS A 223 -31.77 3.17 34.10
C HIS A 223 -32.59 1.98 34.66
N PHE A 224 -32.09 0.75 34.57
CA PHE A 224 -32.74 -0.45 35.08
C PHE A 224 -32.13 -0.99 36.39
N TYR A 225 -32.73 -2.06 36.92
CA TYR A 225 -32.44 -2.64 38.24
C TYR A 225 -32.14 -4.14 38.08
N GLN A 226 -30.97 -4.61 38.50
CA GLN A 226 -30.60 -6.03 38.43
C GLN A 226 -31.09 -6.83 39.63
N CYS A 227 -31.65 -8.01 39.38
CA CYS A 227 -31.94 -9.01 40.42
C CYS A 227 -30.71 -9.90 40.64
N LYS A 228 -30.08 -9.82 41.81
CA LYS A 228 -28.84 -10.57 42.12
C LYS A 228 -29.06 -12.06 42.44
N ASP A 229 -30.30 -12.51 42.58
CA ASP A 229 -30.64 -13.85 43.09
C ASP A 229 -30.91 -14.92 41.98
N CYS A 230 -30.84 -14.57 40.69
CA CYS A 230 -31.07 -15.50 39.58
C CYS A 230 -29.78 -16.28 39.20
N ASP A 231 -29.76 -17.62 39.37
CA ASP A 231 -28.64 -18.46 38.92
C ASP A 231 -28.70 -18.66 37.39
N ALA A 232 -27.98 -17.79 36.68
CA ALA A 232 -27.97 -17.62 35.22
C ALA A 232 -27.51 -18.84 34.37
N ARG A 233 -27.41 -20.04 34.95
CA ARG A 233 -27.04 -21.29 34.26
C ARG A 233 -28.19 -22.31 34.13
N LYS A 234 -29.42 -21.94 34.53
CA LYS A 234 -30.61 -22.81 34.39
C LYS A 234 -31.92 -22.11 34.02
N HIS A 235 -31.93 -20.79 33.95
CA HIS A 235 -33.14 -20.00 33.67
C HIS A 235 -32.90 -19.11 32.44
N ILE A 236 -33.96 -18.94 31.65
CA ILE A 236 -33.88 -18.54 30.23
C ILE A 236 -33.91 -17.00 30.08
N THR A 237 -34.31 -16.29 31.13
CA THR A 237 -34.70 -14.87 31.09
C THR A 237 -34.01 -14.05 32.19
N SER A 238 -32.68 -14.23 32.27
CA SER A 238 -31.76 -13.67 33.27
C SER A 238 -31.94 -12.18 33.61
N HIS A 239 -32.42 -11.37 32.67
CA HIS A 239 -32.47 -9.91 32.79
C HIS A 239 -33.80 -9.26 32.37
N SER A 240 -34.83 -10.00 32.00
CA SER A 240 -36.08 -9.43 31.45
C SER A 240 -37.22 -9.33 32.48
N PHE A 241 -37.98 -8.23 32.36
CA PHE A 241 -39.22 -7.97 33.10
C PHE A 241 -40.39 -7.84 32.12
N LYS A 242 -41.52 -8.48 32.41
CA LYS A 242 -42.79 -8.17 31.74
C LYS A 242 -43.49 -7.05 32.51
N SER A 243 -44.08 -6.04 31.87
CA SER A 243 -45.05 -5.19 32.58
C SER A 243 -46.39 -5.94 32.72
N SER A 244 -46.44 -6.79 33.74
CA SER A 244 -47.51 -7.70 34.14
C SER A 244 -48.88 -7.07 34.44
N GLY A 245 -49.06 -5.77 34.23
CA GLY A 245 -50.35 -5.09 34.23
C GLY A 245 -50.30 -3.66 34.77
N ILE A 246 -51.48 -3.03 34.79
CA ILE A 246 -51.75 -1.87 35.64
C ILE A 246 -52.22 -2.39 37.00
N ALA A 247 -51.69 -1.84 38.08
CA ALA A 247 -52.18 -2.06 39.44
C ALA A 247 -52.64 -0.73 40.06
N ILE A 248 -53.49 -0.80 41.08
CA ILE A 248 -53.69 0.33 42.01
C ILE A 248 -52.47 0.39 42.92
N ALA A 249 -51.91 1.58 43.14
CA ALA A 249 -50.73 1.75 43.96
C ALA A 249 -50.99 1.24 45.41
N PRO A 250 -50.11 0.40 46.00
CA PRO A 250 -50.37 -0.21 47.32
C PRO A 250 -50.50 0.79 48.48
N ASN A 251 -50.15 2.06 48.25
CA ASN A 251 -50.21 3.14 49.24
C ASN A 251 -51.22 4.26 48.88
N ASN A 252 -51.91 4.21 47.72
CA ASN A 252 -52.89 5.23 47.34
C ASN A 252 -53.96 4.67 46.40
N ALA A 253 -55.23 4.90 46.70
CA ALA A 253 -56.35 4.28 45.97
C ALA A 253 -56.63 4.93 44.60
N ASP A 254 -56.21 6.18 44.42
CA ASP A 254 -56.53 7.01 43.25
C ASP A 254 -55.38 7.14 42.24
N THR A 255 -54.26 6.42 42.42
CA THR A 255 -53.15 6.39 41.45
C THR A 255 -52.88 4.99 40.90
N TYR A 256 -52.75 4.91 39.58
CA TYR A 256 -52.34 3.71 38.87
C TYR A 256 -50.82 3.54 38.89
N SER A 257 -50.37 2.30 38.74
CA SER A 257 -48.95 1.97 38.62
C SER A 257 -48.71 0.87 37.59
N LEU A 258 -47.66 1.03 36.79
CA LEU A 258 -47.09 -0.03 35.96
C LEU A 258 -46.45 -1.08 36.87
N LYS A 259 -46.93 -2.33 36.80
CA LYS A 259 -46.40 -3.46 37.56
C LYS A 259 -45.42 -4.25 36.70
N TYR A 260 -44.12 -4.06 36.91
CA TYR A 260 -43.08 -4.89 36.28
C TYR A 260 -42.84 -6.16 37.11
N GLU A 261 -42.68 -7.30 36.46
CA GLU A 261 -42.46 -8.61 37.09
C GLU A 261 -41.33 -9.35 36.35
N CYS A 262 -40.28 -9.75 37.08
CA CYS A 262 -39.15 -10.49 36.51
C CYS A 262 -39.59 -11.90 36.11
N TYR A 263 -39.22 -12.36 34.91
CA TYR A 263 -39.59 -13.68 34.41
C TYR A 263 -38.99 -14.83 35.25
N ASP A 264 -37.72 -14.74 35.63
CA ASP A 264 -37.00 -15.81 36.33
C ASP A 264 -37.44 -16.01 37.80
N CYS A 265 -37.59 -14.92 38.56
CA CYS A 265 -37.78 -14.97 40.01
C CYS A 265 -39.15 -14.49 40.52
N GLY A 266 -40.00 -13.92 39.64
CA GLY A 266 -41.31 -13.38 40.02
C GLY A 266 -41.27 -12.14 40.91
N TYR A 267 -40.11 -11.49 41.09
CA TYR A 267 -40.00 -10.22 41.81
C TYR A 267 -40.79 -9.11 41.11
N VAL A 268 -41.50 -8.29 41.90
CA VAL A 268 -42.43 -7.25 41.41
C VAL A 268 -41.97 -5.84 41.80
N LYS A 269 -41.93 -4.93 40.82
CA LYS A 269 -41.70 -3.49 40.98
C LYS A 269 -42.93 -2.70 40.49
N TYR A 270 -43.15 -1.53 41.08
CA TYR A 270 -44.19 -0.58 40.66
C TYR A 270 -43.57 0.77 40.24
N GLU A 271 -44.15 1.41 39.22
CA GLU A 271 -43.83 2.79 38.74
C GLU A 271 -45.15 3.56 38.54
N GLU A 272 -45.21 4.86 38.83
CA GLU A 272 -46.45 5.65 38.65
C GLU A 272 -46.89 5.76 37.17
N ALA A 273 -48.19 5.63 36.92
CA ALA A 273 -48.76 5.58 35.58
C ALA A 273 -49.75 6.73 35.30
N THR A 274 -49.43 7.54 34.29
CA THR A 274 -50.35 8.48 33.64
C THR A 274 -51.15 7.71 32.60
N VAL A 275 -52.34 7.23 32.99
CA VAL A 275 -53.20 6.39 32.15
C VAL A 275 -54.10 7.24 31.26
N ALA A 276 -54.07 7.00 29.95
CA ALA A 276 -55.12 7.38 29.02
C ALA A 276 -56.17 6.26 28.94
N ASP A 277 -57.42 6.61 29.26
CA ASP A 277 -58.59 5.74 29.18
C ASP A 277 -59.54 6.15 28.04
N GLU A 278 -60.77 5.60 28.03
CA GLU A 278 -61.82 5.93 27.05
C GLU A 278 -62.10 7.44 26.90
N ASN A 279 -61.88 8.24 27.95
CA ASN A 279 -62.10 9.70 27.91
C ASN A 279 -60.94 10.47 27.25
N SER A 280 -59.80 9.81 27.01
CA SER A 280 -58.58 10.41 26.43
C SER A 280 -58.29 9.96 25.00
N LEU A 281 -59.07 8.98 24.50
CA LEU A 281 -58.92 8.35 23.19
C LEU A 281 -59.86 8.98 22.16
N ILE A 282 -59.33 9.27 20.97
CA ILE A 282 -60.10 9.79 19.84
C ILE A 282 -60.69 8.61 19.09
N PHE A 283 -62.02 8.51 19.04
CA PHE A 283 -62.75 7.45 18.35
C PHE A 283 -63.47 7.95 17.09
N GLU A 284 -63.43 7.19 15.99
CA GLU A 284 -64.29 7.41 14.83
C GLU A 284 -65.28 6.25 14.63
N SER A 285 -66.56 6.56 14.36
CA SER A 285 -67.58 5.53 14.18
C SER A 285 -67.64 5.02 12.74
N ARG A 286 -67.74 3.70 12.58
CA ARG A 286 -67.86 3.00 11.31
C ARG A 286 -69.09 2.08 11.30
N TYR A 287 -69.48 1.64 10.10
CA TYR A 287 -70.60 0.73 9.90
C TYR A 287 -70.21 -0.40 8.93
N SER A 288 -70.44 -1.65 9.33
CA SER A 288 -70.27 -2.83 8.47
C SER A 288 -71.48 -3.75 8.62
N ASN A 289 -72.06 -4.16 7.49
CA ASN A 289 -73.29 -4.97 7.42
C ASN A 289 -74.48 -4.43 8.26
N GLY A 290 -74.52 -3.12 8.50
CA GLY A 290 -75.53 -2.43 9.32
C GLY A 290 -75.18 -2.30 10.80
N ASN A 291 -74.13 -2.97 11.29
CA ASN A 291 -73.66 -2.86 12.67
C ASN A 291 -72.68 -1.69 12.82
N LYS A 292 -72.87 -0.88 13.86
CA LYS A 292 -71.95 0.19 14.27
C LYS A 292 -70.75 -0.40 15.02
N PHE A 293 -69.56 0.11 14.77
CA PHE A 293 -68.34 -0.17 15.53
C PHE A 293 -67.44 1.09 15.57
N TYR A 294 -66.34 1.03 16.30
CA TYR A 294 -65.38 2.13 16.42
C TYR A 294 -63.95 1.72 16.05
N GLU A 295 -63.20 2.71 15.59
CA GLU A 295 -61.76 2.68 15.39
C GLU A 295 -61.09 3.78 16.23
N VAL A 296 -59.90 3.49 16.77
CA VAL A 296 -59.08 4.44 17.55
C VAL A 296 -58.20 5.23 16.59
N LYS A 297 -58.32 6.55 16.62
CA LYS A 297 -57.58 7.52 15.80
C LYS A 297 -56.41 8.18 16.52
N GLY A 298 -56.28 7.97 17.84
CA GLY A 298 -55.16 8.45 18.65
C GLY A 298 -55.55 8.97 20.03
N LEU A 299 -54.72 9.85 20.57
CA LEU A 299 -54.87 10.46 21.91
C LEU A 299 -55.12 11.97 21.80
N GLU A 300 -55.98 12.52 22.66
CA GLU A 300 -56.11 13.98 22.82
C GLU A 300 -54.88 14.61 23.50
N ASN A 301 -54.16 13.85 24.33
CA ASN A 301 -52.95 14.29 25.03
C ASN A 301 -51.88 13.20 24.98
N LYS A 302 -50.67 13.57 24.53
CA LYS A 302 -49.52 12.66 24.37
C LYS A 302 -48.69 12.43 25.64
N GLU A 303 -49.00 13.09 26.76
CA GLU A 303 -48.30 12.91 28.05
C GLU A 303 -48.67 11.60 28.79
N ALA A 304 -49.53 10.75 28.23
CA ALA A 304 -49.88 9.47 28.81
C ALA A 304 -48.75 8.43 28.63
N ASN A 305 -48.32 7.79 29.72
CA ASN A 305 -47.32 6.72 29.68
C ASN A 305 -47.95 5.32 29.62
N VAL A 306 -49.25 5.19 29.85
CA VAL A 306 -50.01 3.96 29.60
C VAL A 306 -51.29 4.26 28.84
N VAL A 307 -51.60 3.47 27.83
CA VAL A 307 -52.86 3.55 27.07
C VAL A 307 -53.69 2.30 27.32
N VAL A 308 -54.99 2.46 27.63
CA VAL A 308 -55.95 1.36 27.77
C VAL A 308 -57.05 1.50 26.73
N ILE A 309 -57.06 0.62 25.74
CA ILE A 309 -58.10 0.58 24.71
C ILE A 309 -59.30 -0.24 25.24
N PRO A 310 -60.54 0.30 25.24
CA PRO A 310 -61.70 -0.44 25.73
C PRO A 310 -62.26 -1.41 24.68
N GLU A 311 -62.93 -2.48 25.12
CA GLU A 311 -63.63 -3.42 24.22
C GLU A 311 -64.80 -2.76 23.47
N THR A 312 -65.43 -1.76 24.08
CA THR A 312 -66.59 -1.04 23.55
C THR A 312 -66.51 0.45 23.85
N HIS A 313 -66.98 1.28 22.92
CA HIS A 313 -67.26 2.70 23.10
C HIS A 313 -68.70 2.99 22.65
N ASP A 314 -69.46 3.81 23.39
CA ASP A 314 -70.91 4.05 23.17
C ASP A 314 -71.70 2.75 22.88
N SER A 315 -71.56 1.76 23.78
CA SER A 315 -72.14 0.41 23.70
C SER A 315 -71.86 -0.37 22.40
N SER A 316 -70.90 0.07 21.59
CA SER A 316 -70.55 -0.48 20.28
C SER A 316 -69.10 -0.97 20.33
N PRO A 317 -68.74 -2.09 19.69
CA PRO A 317 -67.40 -2.66 19.82
C PRO A 317 -66.31 -1.76 19.19
N VAL A 318 -65.13 -1.74 19.80
CA VAL A 318 -63.91 -1.17 19.21
C VAL A 318 -63.15 -2.30 18.53
N TYR A 319 -62.86 -2.16 17.23
CA TYR A 319 -62.28 -3.22 16.40
C TYR A 319 -60.93 -2.87 15.77
N TYR A 320 -60.58 -1.58 15.64
CA TYR A 320 -59.40 -1.15 14.87
C TYR A 320 -58.58 -0.14 15.67
N ILE A 321 -57.26 -0.24 15.60
CA ILE A 321 -56.35 0.89 15.75
C ILE A 321 -56.01 1.36 14.35
N ASP A 322 -56.28 2.63 14.03
CA ASP A 322 -56.04 3.17 12.70
C ASP A 322 -54.54 3.35 12.40
N SER A 323 -54.21 3.52 11.12
CA SER A 323 -52.85 3.89 10.72
C SER A 323 -52.43 5.22 11.35
N GLU A 324 -51.16 5.31 11.75
CA GLU A 324 -50.55 6.50 12.39
C GLU A 324 -51.21 6.97 13.71
N ALA A 325 -52.18 6.23 14.29
CA ALA A 325 -53.00 6.67 15.42
C ALA A 325 -52.22 7.12 16.67
N PHE A 326 -51.16 6.42 17.05
CA PHE A 326 -50.25 6.80 18.15
C PHE A 326 -48.87 7.23 17.64
N MET A 327 -48.74 7.62 16.37
CA MET A 327 -47.45 8.06 15.81
C MET A 327 -46.92 9.29 16.58
N ASP A 328 -45.61 9.30 16.85
CA ASP A 328 -44.91 10.30 17.66
C ASP A 328 -45.48 10.46 19.09
N CYS A 329 -45.99 9.40 19.71
CA CYS A 329 -46.39 9.38 21.12
C CYS A 329 -45.24 8.88 22.01
N ASP A 330 -44.17 9.68 22.11
CA ASP A 330 -42.89 9.30 22.71
C ASP A 330 -42.94 8.89 24.19
N LYS A 331 -43.99 9.29 24.93
CA LYS A 331 -44.17 8.97 26.36
C LYS A 331 -44.79 7.60 26.64
N ILE A 332 -45.45 6.97 25.66
CA ILE A 332 -46.15 5.69 25.87
C ILE A 332 -45.11 4.62 26.22
N LYS A 333 -45.19 4.05 27.42
CA LYS A 333 -44.40 2.89 27.86
C LYS A 333 -45.12 1.56 27.66
N LYS A 334 -46.46 1.56 27.78
CA LYS A 334 -47.31 0.37 27.60
C LYS A 334 -48.63 0.71 26.90
N VAL A 335 -49.09 -0.21 26.05
CA VAL A 335 -50.45 -0.21 25.50
C VAL A 335 -51.14 -1.51 25.91
N ILE A 336 -52.37 -1.42 26.43
CA ILE A 336 -53.26 -2.56 26.66
C ILE A 336 -54.27 -2.60 25.51
N ILE A 337 -54.13 -3.61 24.66
CA ILE A 337 -54.98 -3.87 23.49
C ILE A 337 -55.92 -5.06 23.84
N PRO A 338 -57.25 -4.89 23.78
CA PRO A 338 -58.20 -5.94 24.13
C PRO A 338 -58.45 -6.92 22.98
N ASP A 339 -58.96 -8.11 23.30
CA ASP A 339 -59.36 -9.16 22.35
C ASP A 339 -60.48 -8.73 21.36
N SER A 340 -61.05 -7.53 21.48
CA SER A 340 -61.96 -6.99 20.47
C SER A 340 -61.22 -6.48 19.22
N ILE A 341 -59.95 -6.07 19.33
CA ILE A 341 -59.18 -5.51 18.23
C ILE A 341 -58.78 -6.59 17.22
N ILE A 342 -59.07 -6.34 15.95
CA ILE A 342 -58.79 -7.24 14.81
C ILE A 342 -57.78 -6.64 13.81
N TYR A 343 -57.38 -5.38 13.99
CA TYR A 343 -56.49 -4.66 13.08
C TYR A 343 -55.73 -3.54 13.78
N ILE A 344 -54.46 -3.37 13.40
CA ILE A 344 -53.57 -2.30 13.83
C ILE A 344 -52.89 -1.74 12.56
N GLY A 345 -53.08 -0.47 12.24
CA GLY A 345 -52.66 0.10 10.95
C GLY A 345 -51.16 0.26 10.74
N ASP A 346 -50.81 0.67 9.52
CA ASP A 346 -49.44 1.09 9.17
C ASP A 346 -48.99 2.21 10.13
N ARG A 347 -47.74 2.16 10.61
CA ARG A 347 -47.15 3.18 11.51
C ARG A 347 -47.93 3.48 12.80
N ALA A 348 -48.88 2.62 13.22
CA ALA A 348 -49.80 2.94 14.31
C ALA A 348 -49.11 3.32 15.64
N PHE A 349 -47.89 2.83 15.89
CA PHE A 349 -47.04 3.19 17.04
C PHE A 349 -45.65 3.71 16.62
N LYS A 350 -45.50 4.18 15.37
CA LYS A 350 -44.21 4.71 14.87
C LYS A 350 -43.71 5.85 15.77
N ASN A 351 -42.42 5.84 16.08
CA ASN A 351 -41.75 6.79 16.96
C ASN A 351 -42.30 6.82 18.42
N CYS A 352 -43.01 5.78 18.88
CA CYS A 352 -43.27 5.56 20.31
C CYS A 352 -41.99 5.09 21.03
N SER A 353 -40.99 5.98 21.11
CA SER A 353 -39.63 5.62 21.52
C SER A 353 -39.52 4.99 22.91
N SER A 354 -40.37 5.36 23.87
CA SER A 354 -40.42 4.77 25.22
C SER A 354 -41.20 3.45 25.34
N LEU A 355 -41.85 2.96 24.27
CA LEU A 355 -42.69 1.76 24.34
C LEU A 355 -41.82 0.56 24.72
N TYR A 356 -42.08 -0.06 25.87
CA TYR A 356 -41.18 -1.06 26.46
C TYR A 356 -41.62 -2.50 26.17
N ASP A 357 -42.92 -2.78 26.27
CA ASP A 357 -43.49 -4.04 25.82
C ASP A 357 -44.81 -3.87 25.08
N ILE A 358 -45.09 -4.83 24.20
CA ILE A 358 -46.35 -4.93 23.47
C ILE A 358 -46.83 -6.39 23.41
N THR A 359 -48.14 -6.57 23.54
CA THR A 359 -48.80 -7.85 23.33
C THR A 359 -49.91 -7.65 22.30
N ILE A 360 -49.84 -8.40 21.20
CA ILE A 360 -50.80 -8.32 20.09
C ILE A 360 -51.89 -9.38 20.33
N PRO A 361 -53.19 -9.01 20.34
CA PRO A 361 -54.28 -9.91 20.73
C PRO A 361 -54.71 -10.85 19.61
N LYS A 362 -55.44 -11.91 19.99
CA LYS A 362 -55.72 -13.15 19.22
C LYS A 362 -56.54 -13.03 17.93
N LYS A 363 -56.74 -11.82 17.39
CA LYS A 363 -57.54 -11.57 16.18
C LYS A 363 -56.87 -10.61 15.20
N VAL A 364 -55.68 -10.11 15.51
CA VAL A 364 -54.92 -9.23 14.61
C VAL A 364 -54.13 -10.12 13.65
N ASN A 365 -54.55 -10.17 12.38
CA ASN A 365 -53.91 -11.10 11.44
C ASN A 365 -52.58 -10.61 10.85
N TYR A 366 -52.27 -9.32 10.97
CA TYR A 366 -51.10 -8.69 10.33
C TYR A 366 -50.44 -7.70 11.29
N ILE A 367 -49.11 -7.70 11.35
CA ILE A 367 -48.35 -6.51 11.74
C ILE A 367 -48.09 -5.72 10.44
N ASN A 368 -48.64 -4.51 10.35
CA ASN A 368 -48.59 -3.69 9.13
C ASN A 368 -47.25 -2.94 8.99
N ASN A 369 -47.08 -2.17 7.91
CA ASN A 369 -45.78 -1.61 7.54
C ASN A 369 -45.36 -0.53 8.56
N SER A 370 -44.11 -0.56 8.98
CA SER A 370 -43.57 0.38 9.98
C SER A 370 -44.36 0.48 11.29
N THR A 371 -45.23 -0.48 11.66
CA THR A 371 -46.18 -0.32 12.78
C THR A 371 -45.50 0.05 14.11
N PHE A 372 -44.29 -0.45 14.39
CA PHE A 372 -43.47 -0.12 15.56
C PHE A 372 -42.13 0.55 15.19
N GLU A 373 -41.98 1.11 13.98
CA GLU A 373 -40.73 1.73 13.53
C GLU A 373 -40.23 2.79 14.53
N ASN A 374 -38.94 2.74 14.89
CA ASN A 374 -38.30 3.58 15.89
C ASN A 374 -38.91 3.51 17.31
N CYS A 375 -39.56 2.40 17.70
CA CYS A 375 -39.84 2.10 19.11
C CYS A 375 -38.55 1.68 19.82
N THR A 376 -37.65 2.64 20.05
CA THR A 376 -36.26 2.38 20.44
C THR A 376 -36.08 1.61 21.76
N SER A 377 -37.00 1.78 22.73
CA SER A 377 -37.00 1.07 24.01
C SER A 377 -37.76 -0.26 24.01
N LEU A 378 -38.32 -0.69 22.87
CA LEU A 378 -39.12 -1.90 22.79
C LEU A 378 -38.26 -3.13 23.08
N ASN A 379 -38.52 -3.78 24.21
CA ASN A 379 -37.70 -4.84 24.75
C ASN A 379 -38.35 -6.23 24.64
N SER A 380 -39.68 -6.29 24.78
CA SER A 380 -40.46 -7.52 24.75
C SER A 380 -41.66 -7.40 23.80
N VAL A 381 -41.69 -8.22 22.75
CA VAL A 381 -42.82 -8.34 21.82
C VAL A 381 -43.44 -9.72 21.98
N VAL A 382 -44.77 -9.78 22.12
CA VAL A 382 -45.53 -11.04 22.18
C VAL A 382 -46.64 -11.01 21.13
N LEU A 383 -46.55 -11.88 20.13
CA LEU A 383 -47.55 -12.08 19.09
C LEU A 383 -48.40 -13.31 19.45
N GLN A 384 -49.68 -13.09 19.79
CA GLN A 384 -50.59 -14.20 20.05
C GLN A 384 -51.12 -14.83 18.76
N ASP A 385 -51.96 -15.86 18.91
CA ASP A 385 -52.58 -16.62 17.83
C ASP A 385 -53.27 -15.74 16.77
N GLU A 386 -53.40 -16.28 15.56
CA GLU A 386 -53.98 -15.65 14.35
C GLU A 386 -53.13 -14.58 13.63
N VAL A 387 -52.00 -14.10 14.17
CA VAL A 387 -51.04 -13.31 13.38
C VAL A 387 -50.41 -14.20 12.31
N THR A 388 -50.49 -13.83 11.03
CA THR A 388 -49.98 -14.63 9.89
C THR A 388 -48.79 -14.01 9.16
N GLU A 389 -48.65 -12.68 9.21
CA GLU A 389 -47.64 -11.94 8.46
C GLU A 389 -47.09 -10.75 9.28
N ILE A 390 -45.78 -10.53 9.17
CA ILE A 390 -45.11 -9.31 9.62
C ILE A 390 -44.64 -8.55 8.38
N SER A 391 -45.11 -7.31 8.23
CA SER A 391 -44.87 -6.47 7.05
C SER A 391 -43.49 -5.78 7.05
N ASN A 392 -43.20 -5.07 5.96
CA ASN A 392 -41.92 -4.38 5.78
C ASN A 392 -41.68 -3.37 6.90
N ASN A 393 -40.43 -3.28 7.37
CA ASN A 393 -39.98 -2.29 8.35
C ASN A 393 -40.74 -2.32 9.70
N ALA A 394 -41.53 -3.37 9.99
CA ALA A 394 -42.49 -3.41 11.09
C ALA A 394 -41.90 -3.11 12.46
N PHE A 395 -40.66 -3.55 12.72
CA PHE A 395 -39.87 -3.29 13.93
C PHE A 395 -38.52 -2.61 13.59
N GLU A 396 -38.46 -1.84 12.48
CA GLU A 396 -37.24 -1.13 12.10
C GLU A 396 -36.75 -0.21 13.23
N ASN A 397 -35.43 -0.18 13.44
CA ASN A 397 -34.74 0.62 14.48
C ASN A 397 -35.24 0.35 15.92
N CYS A 398 -35.85 -0.81 16.19
CA CYS A 398 -36.22 -1.26 17.55
C CYS A 398 -35.00 -1.86 18.27
N TYR A 399 -33.98 -1.04 18.53
CA TYR A 399 -32.66 -1.47 19.04
C TYR A 399 -32.69 -2.30 20.35
N SER A 400 -33.73 -2.16 21.17
CA SER A 400 -33.79 -2.76 22.51
C SER A 400 -34.40 -4.16 22.58
N ILE A 401 -34.89 -4.75 21.47
CA ILE A 401 -35.61 -6.04 21.52
C ILE A 401 -34.66 -7.12 22.04
N LYS A 402 -35.02 -7.71 23.18
CA LYS A 402 -34.34 -8.88 23.77
C LYS A 402 -35.25 -10.11 23.84
N TYR A 403 -36.57 -9.93 23.79
CA TYR A 403 -37.53 -11.02 23.80
C TYR A 403 -38.54 -10.84 22.66
N PHE A 404 -38.60 -11.82 21.76
CA PHE A 404 -39.56 -11.85 20.68
C PHE A 404 -40.29 -13.20 20.66
N GLU A 405 -41.57 -13.20 21.05
CA GLU A 405 -42.42 -14.37 21.07
C GLU A 405 -43.46 -14.34 19.96
N PHE A 406 -43.62 -15.45 19.25
CA PHE A 406 -44.67 -15.62 18.24
C PHE A 406 -45.04 -17.10 18.05
N THR A 407 -46.24 -17.36 17.51
CA THR A 407 -46.75 -18.73 17.33
C THR A 407 -46.69 -19.21 15.88
N SER A 408 -46.94 -20.51 15.67
CA SER A 408 -46.90 -21.16 14.36
C SER A 408 -47.90 -20.63 13.32
N SER A 409 -48.80 -19.70 13.66
CA SER A 409 -49.64 -19.02 12.68
C SER A 409 -48.87 -18.06 11.77
N VAL A 410 -47.74 -17.51 12.22
CA VAL A 410 -46.90 -16.61 11.39
C VAL A 410 -46.18 -17.43 10.32
N LYS A 411 -46.40 -17.11 9.04
CA LYS A 411 -45.78 -17.82 7.89
C LYS A 411 -44.95 -16.90 6.97
N LEU A 412 -45.05 -15.58 7.10
CA LEU A 412 -44.27 -14.64 6.29
C LEU A 412 -43.72 -13.49 7.13
N PHE A 413 -42.41 -13.30 7.04
CA PHE A 413 -41.68 -12.12 7.49
C PHE A 413 -41.19 -11.37 6.25
N LYS A 414 -41.74 -10.19 5.99
CA LYS A 414 -41.39 -9.38 4.82
C LYS A 414 -40.03 -8.68 4.95
N SER A 415 -39.58 -8.14 3.83
CA SER A 415 -38.30 -7.45 3.69
C SER A 415 -38.09 -6.41 4.80
N ASP A 416 -36.91 -6.40 5.42
CA ASP A 416 -36.48 -5.39 6.39
C ASP A 416 -37.32 -5.28 7.68
N ALA A 417 -38.17 -6.26 7.99
CA ALA A 417 -39.05 -6.26 9.17
C ALA A 417 -38.32 -6.02 10.51
N PHE A 418 -37.05 -6.43 10.61
CA PHE A 418 -36.16 -6.28 11.77
C PHE A 418 -34.86 -5.51 11.45
N ILE A 419 -34.82 -4.73 10.35
CA ILE A 419 -33.63 -3.92 10.05
C ILE A 419 -33.34 -2.97 11.22
N ASN A 420 -32.09 -2.95 11.69
CA ASN A 420 -31.68 -2.20 12.87
C ASN A 420 -32.45 -2.48 14.19
N ALA A 421 -33.23 -3.57 14.29
CA ALA A 421 -33.74 -4.10 15.56
C ALA A 421 -32.62 -4.80 16.37
N ARG A 422 -31.46 -4.13 16.47
CA ARG A 422 -30.14 -4.74 16.61
C ARG A 422 -29.55 -4.54 18.01
N ASN A 423 -29.89 -5.42 18.95
CA ASN A 423 -29.16 -5.52 20.22
C ASN A 423 -27.93 -6.46 20.05
N TYR A 424 -26.75 -6.08 20.54
CA TYR A 424 -25.50 -6.87 20.47
C TYR A 424 -25.35 -7.87 21.64
N SER A 425 -26.46 -8.39 22.17
CA SER A 425 -26.48 -9.15 23.43
C SER A 425 -26.72 -10.64 23.22
N GLU A 426 -25.86 -11.49 23.81
CA GLU A 426 -26.06 -12.95 23.88
C GLU A 426 -27.38 -13.36 24.60
N ASP A 427 -28.04 -12.44 25.32
CA ASP A 427 -29.34 -12.67 25.98
C ASP A 427 -30.56 -12.46 25.05
N ASN A 428 -30.36 -12.08 23.79
CA ASN A 428 -31.43 -12.01 22.80
C ASN A 428 -32.11 -13.38 22.64
N THR A 429 -33.43 -13.44 22.87
CA THR A 429 -34.20 -14.68 22.88
C THR A 429 -35.38 -14.58 21.91
N VAL A 430 -35.43 -15.50 20.95
CA VAL A 430 -36.56 -15.67 20.02
C VAL A 430 -37.32 -16.93 20.45
N ASN A 431 -38.54 -16.76 20.96
CA ASN A 431 -39.37 -17.85 21.47
C ASN A 431 -40.49 -18.18 20.48
N PHE A 432 -40.41 -19.34 19.84
CA PHE A 432 -41.39 -19.77 18.87
C PHE A 432 -42.31 -20.85 19.46
N ILE A 433 -43.61 -20.54 19.51
CA ILE A 433 -44.65 -21.43 20.02
C ILE A 433 -45.19 -22.28 18.86
N GLY A 434 -44.58 -23.45 18.66
CA GLY A 434 -44.84 -24.34 17.52
C GLY A 434 -43.90 -25.54 17.50
N THR A 435 -43.76 -26.15 16.33
CA THR A 435 -42.79 -27.24 16.08
C THR A 435 -41.66 -26.79 15.14
N ILE A 436 -40.55 -27.53 15.12
CA ILE A 436 -39.51 -27.39 14.08
C ILE A 436 -40.09 -27.48 12.65
N SER A 437 -41.19 -28.23 12.46
CA SER A 437 -41.90 -28.30 11.17
C SER A 437 -42.57 -26.97 10.82
N ASP A 438 -43.23 -26.32 11.79
CA ASP A 438 -43.87 -25.02 11.60
C ASP A 438 -42.85 -23.91 11.34
N TRP A 439 -41.69 -23.96 12.00
CA TRP A 439 -40.57 -23.02 11.80
C TRP A 439 -40.04 -23.09 10.36
N LEU A 440 -39.87 -24.31 9.85
CA LEU A 440 -39.42 -24.57 8.47
C LEU A 440 -40.50 -24.29 7.40
N ASP A 441 -41.73 -23.92 7.78
CA ASP A 441 -42.75 -23.36 6.87
C ASP A 441 -42.75 -21.82 6.84
N ILE A 442 -41.90 -21.16 7.65
CA ILE A 442 -41.75 -19.70 7.61
C ILE A 442 -40.94 -19.30 6.37
N LYS A 443 -41.41 -18.26 5.67
CA LYS A 443 -40.63 -17.53 4.66
C LYS A 443 -40.09 -16.23 5.27
N PHE A 444 -38.77 -16.06 5.18
CA PHE A 444 -38.07 -14.79 5.32
C PHE A 444 -37.78 -14.22 3.92
N GLU A 445 -37.93 -12.92 3.70
CA GLU A 445 -37.67 -12.32 2.38
C GLU A 445 -36.22 -11.87 2.17
N ASN A 446 -35.57 -11.37 3.22
CA ASN A 446 -34.15 -11.03 3.22
C ASN A 446 -33.48 -11.27 4.58
N GLU A 447 -32.18 -11.00 4.65
CA GLU A 447 -31.34 -11.10 5.86
C GLU A 447 -31.87 -10.30 7.07
N TYR A 448 -32.67 -9.26 6.84
CA TYR A 448 -33.29 -8.43 7.88
C TYR A 448 -34.77 -8.77 8.15
N SER A 449 -35.31 -9.81 7.50
CA SER A 449 -36.65 -10.33 7.80
C SER A 449 -36.67 -11.21 9.06
N ASN A 450 -35.58 -11.93 9.37
CA ASN A 450 -35.57 -12.89 10.47
C ASN A 450 -35.33 -12.17 11.83
N PRO A 451 -36.17 -12.35 12.87
CA PRO A 451 -35.88 -11.86 14.23
C PRO A 451 -34.61 -12.47 14.84
N CYS A 452 -34.14 -13.61 14.31
CA CYS A 452 -32.83 -14.21 14.63
C CYS A 452 -31.65 -13.55 13.91
N SER A 453 -31.79 -12.39 13.23
CA SER A 453 -30.74 -11.79 12.37
C SER A 453 -29.46 -11.28 13.06
N ARG A 454 -29.24 -11.69 14.32
CA ARG A 454 -28.02 -11.56 15.13
C ARG A 454 -27.95 -12.71 16.14
N VAL A 455 -26.79 -12.85 16.80
CA VAL A 455 -26.57 -13.79 17.93
C VAL A 455 -27.81 -13.87 18.82
N CYS A 456 -28.45 -15.03 18.82
CA CYS A 456 -29.71 -15.26 19.52
C CYS A 456 -29.80 -16.67 20.10
N LYS A 457 -30.60 -16.78 21.17
CA LYS A 457 -31.09 -18.01 21.77
C LYS A 457 -32.43 -18.35 21.12
N LEU A 458 -32.45 -19.33 20.22
CA LEU A 458 -33.70 -19.85 19.66
C LEU A 458 -34.34 -20.79 20.68
N CYS A 459 -35.60 -20.52 21.05
CA CYS A 459 -36.37 -21.35 21.96
C CYS A 459 -37.64 -21.86 21.27
N TYR A 460 -38.02 -23.10 21.54
CA TYR A 460 -39.31 -23.68 21.14
C TYR A 460 -40.16 -23.93 22.37
N ASN A 461 -41.37 -23.34 22.41
CA ASN A 461 -42.34 -23.50 23.51
C ASN A 461 -41.76 -23.16 24.91
N ASN A 462 -40.86 -22.18 25.00
CA ASN A 462 -40.10 -21.79 26.20
C ASN A 462 -38.97 -22.78 26.63
N GLU A 463 -38.51 -23.67 25.75
CA GLU A 463 -37.31 -24.49 25.98
C GLU A 463 -36.21 -24.10 24.97
N LEU A 464 -34.96 -23.95 25.44
CA LEU A 464 -33.80 -23.58 24.60
C LEU A 464 -33.48 -24.71 23.60
N VAL A 465 -33.18 -24.34 22.35
CA VAL A 465 -32.85 -25.28 21.28
C VAL A 465 -31.34 -25.25 20.98
N ASP A 466 -30.65 -26.31 21.38
CA ASP A 466 -29.23 -26.58 21.13
C ASP A 466 -28.98 -27.77 20.18
N GLU A 467 -29.94 -28.71 20.08
CA GLU A 467 -29.97 -29.79 19.09
C GLU A 467 -31.24 -29.74 18.23
N ILE A 468 -31.12 -29.98 16.90
CA ILE A 468 -32.26 -30.10 15.97
C ILE A 468 -32.21 -31.41 15.17
N GLU A 469 -33.35 -32.09 15.08
CA GLU A 469 -33.66 -33.12 14.07
C GLU A 469 -34.70 -32.57 13.09
N ILE A 470 -34.40 -32.61 11.79
CA ILE A 470 -35.29 -32.11 10.74
C ILE A 470 -36.37 -33.17 10.41
N PRO A 471 -37.68 -32.83 10.43
CA PRO A 471 -38.79 -33.78 10.24
C PRO A 471 -38.84 -34.52 8.89
N GLU A 472 -39.60 -35.62 8.83
CA GLU A 472 -39.69 -36.49 7.64
C GLU A 472 -40.46 -35.87 6.46
N GLU A 473 -41.35 -34.93 6.73
CA GLU A 473 -42.20 -34.25 5.76
C GLU A 473 -41.52 -33.05 5.08
N LYS A 474 -40.33 -32.64 5.53
CA LYS A 474 -39.58 -31.52 4.93
C LYS A 474 -38.64 -32.01 3.84
N THR A 475 -38.56 -31.26 2.75
CA THR A 475 -37.68 -31.52 1.59
C THR A 475 -36.57 -30.48 1.43
N SER A 476 -36.62 -29.38 2.17
CA SER A 476 -35.72 -28.24 2.10
C SER A 476 -35.49 -27.61 3.46
N ILE A 477 -34.43 -26.82 3.59
CA ILE A 477 -34.24 -25.85 4.68
C ILE A 477 -34.14 -24.47 4.04
N ASN A 478 -35.12 -23.62 4.34
CA ASN A 478 -35.37 -22.37 3.61
C ASN A 478 -34.29 -21.30 3.81
N ASN A 479 -34.30 -20.28 2.94
CA ASN A 479 -33.43 -19.12 3.05
C ASN A 479 -33.48 -18.51 4.46
N TYR A 480 -32.31 -18.19 5.03
CA TYR A 480 -32.15 -17.57 6.35
C TYR A 480 -32.77 -18.35 7.54
N ALA A 481 -33.14 -19.64 7.40
CA ALA A 481 -33.94 -20.36 8.41
C ALA A 481 -33.30 -20.45 9.81
N PHE A 482 -31.97 -20.54 9.90
CA PHE A 482 -31.20 -20.51 11.15
C PHE A 482 -30.08 -19.45 11.11
N TYR A 483 -30.33 -18.35 10.41
CA TYR A 483 -29.45 -17.19 10.32
C TYR A 483 -29.02 -16.72 11.73
N TYR A 484 -27.71 -16.60 11.99
CA TYR A 484 -27.09 -16.27 13.30
C TYR A 484 -27.57 -17.11 14.52
N CYS A 485 -28.06 -18.33 14.32
CA CYS A 485 -28.64 -19.18 15.38
C CYS A 485 -27.57 -19.79 16.30
N ASN A 486 -26.91 -18.97 17.10
CA ASN A 486 -25.76 -19.34 17.90
C ASN A 486 -26.08 -20.12 19.20
N SER A 487 -27.34 -20.45 19.50
CA SER A 487 -27.64 -21.53 20.45
C SER A 487 -27.46 -22.93 19.85
N LEU A 488 -27.50 -23.06 18.53
CA LEU A 488 -27.54 -24.36 17.84
C LEU A 488 -26.16 -25.01 17.78
N THR A 489 -25.99 -26.11 18.51
CA THR A 489 -24.73 -26.87 18.58
C THR A 489 -24.67 -28.07 17.63
N LYS A 490 -25.85 -28.56 17.19
CA LYS A 490 -26.00 -29.83 16.46
C LYS A 490 -27.22 -29.85 15.55
N VAL A 491 -27.06 -30.29 14.30
CA VAL A 491 -28.16 -30.48 13.33
C VAL A 491 -28.12 -31.88 12.73
N THR A 492 -29.28 -32.52 12.61
CA THR A 492 -29.44 -33.84 11.97
C THR A 492 -30.56 -33.85 10.94
N MET A 493 -30.27 -34.41 9.75
CA MET A 493 -31.18 -34.51 8.61
C MET A 493 -31.36 -35.98 8.18
N PRO A 494 -32.06 -36.82 8.98
CA PRO A 494 -32.13 -38.26 8.72
C PRO A 494 -33.04 -38.66 7.54
N TYR A 495 -33.97 -37.79 7.12
CA TYR A 495 -34.95 -38.06 6.05
C TYR A 495 -34.56 -37.42 4.70
N ASP A 496 -35.46 -37.44 3.71
CA ASP A 496 -35.19 -37.07 2.31
C ASP A 496 -35.14 -35.52 2.07
N ILE A 497 -34.17 -34.83 2.69
CA ILE A 497 -33.86 -33.41 2.40
C ILE A 497 -33.03 -33.30 1.10
N TYR A 498 -33.49 -32.46 0.16
CA TYR A 498 -32.89 -32.23 -1.16
C TYR A 498 -32.15 -30.89 -1.26
N TYR A 499 -32.64 -29.84 -0.58
CA TYR A 499 -32.14 -28.48 -0.72
C TYR A 499 -31.78 -27.90 0.65
N ILE A 500 -30.63 -27.25 0.73
CA ILE A 500 -30.26 -26.35 1.82
C ILE A 500 -30.05 -25.02 1.13
N GLU A 501 -30.99 -24.09 1.31
CA GLU A 501 -31.06 -22.86 0.53
C GLU A 501 -30.08 -21.79 1.08
N ASP A 502 -30.12 -20.57 0.54
CA ASP A 502 -29.12 -19.54 0.80
C ASP A 502 -29.13 -19.05 2.26
N TYR A 503 -27.94 -18.83 2.84
CA TYR A 503 -27.75 -18.38 4.23
C TYR A 503 -28.39 -19.26 5.32
N ALA A 504 -28.81 -20.51 5.01
CA ALA A 504 -29.62 -21.35 5.89
C ALA A 504 -29.04 -21.54 7.31
N PHE A 505 -27.72 -21.64 7.46
CA PHE A 505 -26.99 -21.75 8.73
C PHE A 505 -25.81 -20.76 8.82
N TYR A 506 -25.91 -19.61 8.15
CA TYR A 506 -24.89 -18.56 8.21
C TYR A 506 -24.70 -18.06 9.65
N ASP A 507 -23.44 -17.93 10.09
CA ASP A 507 -23.06 -17.54 11.46
C ASP A 507 -23.74 -18.41 12.54
N CYS A 508 -23.82 -19.71 12.28
CA CYS A 508 -23.97 -20.72 13.33
C CYS A 508 -22.58 -21.11 13.86
N ASN A 509 -21.86 -20.14 14.43
CA ASN A 509 -20.48 -20.32 14.93
C ASN A 509 -20.37 -21.42 16.02
N ASN A 510 -21.44 -21.65 16.81
CA ASN A 510 -21.48 -22.74 17.80
C ASN A 510 -21.89 -24.11 17.24
N LEU A 511 -22.27 -24.23 15.96
CA LEU A 511 -22.71 -25.49 15.34
C LEU A 511 -21.54 -26.45 15.14
N SER A 512 -21.25 -27.24 16.17
CA SER A 512 -20.14 -28.20 16.23
C SER A 512 -20.34 -29.49 15.41
N TYR A 513 -21.60 -29.87 15.11
CA TYR A 513 -21.92 -31.13 14.45
C TYR A 513 -23.07 -30.99 13.45
N ILE A 514 -22.89 -31.54 12.24
CA ILE A 514 -23.96 -31.63 11.25
C ILE A 514 -24.00 -32.99 10.53
N GLN A 515 -25.18 -33.61 10.49
CA GLN A 515 -25.45 -34.80 9.68
C GLN A 515 -26.39 -34.46 8.53
N LEU A 516 -25.87 -34.38 7.30
CA LEU A 516 -26.65 -34.16 6.09
C LEU A 516 -27.44 -35.40 5.65
N SER A 517 -28.54 -35.17 4.91
CA SER A 517 -29.26 -36.22 4.21
C SER A 517 -28.47 -36.72 2.99
N LYS A 518 -28.61 -38.02 2.68
CA LYS A 518 -28.06 -38.63 1.46
C LYS A 518 -28.81 -38.22 0.18
N LYS A 519 -29.87 -37.39 0.30
CA LYS A 519 -30.61 -36.82 -0.83
C LYS A 519 -30.22 -35.41 -1.21
N VAL A 520 -29.41 -34.70 -0.41
CA VAL A 520 -29.06 -33.30 -0.70
C VAL A 520 -28.44 -33.20 -2.09
N THR A 521 -29.06 -32.40 -2.95
CA THR A 521 -28.61 -32.08 -4.32
C THR A 521 -28.02 -30.68 -4.41
N THR A 522 -28.37 -29.78 -3.49
CA THR A 522 -27.96 -28.36 -3.50
C THR A 522 -27.59 -27.88 -2.10
N ILE A 523 -26.47 -27.16 -2.01
CA ILE A 523 -26.13 -26.28 -0.88
C ILE A 523 -26.05 -24.86 -1.44
N GLY A 524 -26.81 -23.94 -0.85
CA GLY A 524 -26.96 -22.56 -1.31
C GLY A 524 -25.74 -21.66 -1.07
N MET A 525 -25.86 -20.43 -1.55
CA MET A 525 -24.90 -19.36 -1.33
C MET A 525 -24.82 -19.05 0.18
N TYR A 526 -23.61 -18.85 0.73
CA TYR A 526 -23.38 -18.59 2.16
C TYR A 526 -23.98 -19.61 3.17
N ALA A 527 -24.51 -20.76 2.72
CA ALA A 527 -25.39 -21.61 3.53
C ALA A 527 -24.77 -22.18 4.82
N PHE A 528 -23.43 -22.33 4.85
CA PHE A 528 -22.62 -22.73 6.01
C PHE A 528 -21.40 -21.80 6.20
N ALA A 529 -21.51 -20.53 5.82
CA ALA A 529 -20.46 -19.56 6.15
C ALA A 529 -20.44 -19.28 7.66
N PHE A 530 -19.25 -19.07 8.23
CA PHE A 530 -19.03 -18.84 9.66
C PHE A 530 -19.64 -19.94 10.57
N THR A 531 -19.51 -21.22 10.18
CA THR A 531 -19.97 -22.36 10.99
C THR A 531 -18.85 -23.08 11.75
N GLY A 532 -19.17 -23.56 12.95
CA GLY A 532 -18.21 -24.14 13.91
C GLY A 532 -17.79 -25.60 13.71
N PHE A 533 -18.35 -26.34 12.76
CA PHE A 533 -18.09 -27.79 12.62
C PHE A 533 -16.79 -28.07 11.86
N GLU A 534 -15.98 -29.00 12.38
CA GLU A 534 -14.67 -29.34 11.80
C GLU A 534 -14.73 -30.37 10.66
N GLU A 535 -15.82 -31.13 10.55
CA GLU A 535 -16.04 -32.17 9.54
C GLU A 535 -17.47 -32.11 8.97
N ILE A 536 -17.63 -32.38 7.67
CA ILE A 536 -18.95 -32.55 7.04
C ILE A 536 -18.95 -33.67 6.00
N ASN A 537 -19.95 -34.55 6.09
CA ASN A 537 -20.15 -35.65 5.15
C ASN A 537 -21.13 -35.24 4.06
N LEU A 538 -20.61 -34.82 2.90
CA LEU A 538 -21.42 -34.40 1.76
C LEU A 538 -22.20 -35.56 1.10
N SER A 539 -23.40 -35.25 0.62
CA SER A 539 -24.26 -36.18 -0.13
C SER A 539 -23.61 -36.61 -1.45
N SER A 540 -23.57 -37.90 -1.74
CA SER A 540 -23.11 -38.42 -3.05
C SER A 540 -24.05 -38.09 -4.22
N ASN A 541 -25.13 -37.35 -3.99
CA ASN A 541 -26.04 -36.84 -5.00
C ASN A 541 -25.89 -35.32 -5.26
N LEU A 542 -25.06 -34.63 -4.47
CA LEU A 542 -24.83 -33.18 -4.51
C LEU A 542 -24.37 -32.72 -5.90
N ARG A 543 -24.97 -31.64 -6.42
CA ARG A 543 -24.76 -31.11 -7.77
C ARG A 543 -24.17 -29.71 -7.77
N SER A 544 -24.57 -28.89 -6.82
CA SER A 544 -24.09 -27.51 -6.66
C SER A 544 -23.80 -27.19 -5.20
N ILE A 545 -22.78 -26.37 -5.02
CA ILE A 545 -22.39 -25.69 -3.80
C ILE A 545 -22.29 -24.21 -4.20
N GLY A 546 -22.98 -23.31 -3.51
CA GLY A 546 -23.02 -21.89 -3.88
C GLY A 546 -21.70 -21.15 -3.66
N GLU A 547 -21.65 -19.91 -4.17
CA GLU A 547 -20.58 -18.96 -3.80
C GLU A 547 -20.57 -18.78 -2.27
N TYR A 548 -19.39 -18.61 -1.69
CA TYR A 548 -19.20 -18.43 -0.23
C TYR A 548 -19.82 -19.51 0.68
N ALA A 549 -20.27 -20.66 0.17
CA ALA A 549 -21.11 -21.59 0.93
C ALA A 549 -20.48 -22.13 2.23
N PHE A 550 -19.15 -22.12 2.33
CA PHE A 550 -18.37 -22.49 3.51
C PHE A 550 -17.35 -21.41 3.92
N TYR A 551 -17.59 -20.14 3.54
CA TYR A 551 -16.69 -19.00 3.84
C TYR A 551 -16.39 -18.87 5.34
N SER A 552 -15.12 -18.65 5.72
CA SER A 552 -14.63 -18.58 7.11
C SER A 552 -15.00 -19.78 8.02
N SER A 553 -15.41 -20.92 7.44
CA SER A 553 -15.85 -22.10 8.19
C SER A 553 -14.70 -22.81 8.93
N LYS A 554 -15.03 -23.54 9.99
CA LYS A 554 -14.04 -24.29 10.80
C LYS A 554 -13.74 -25.70 10.26
N ILE A 555 -14.19 -26.01 9.04
CA ILE A 555 -14.02 -27.33 8.40
C ILE A 555 -12.54 -27.58 8.11
N LYS A 556 -11.99 -28.66 8.66
CA LYS A 556 -10.59 -29.09 8.44
C LYS A 556 -10.45 -30.07 7.29
N THR A 557 -11.48 -30.86 6.99
CA THR A 557 -11.44 -31.82 5.89
C THR A 557 -12.81 -31.99 5.24
N ILE A 558 -12.84 -31.94 3.91
CA ILE A 558 -14.06 -32.13 3.12
C ILE A 558 -13.78 -32.97 1.86
N THR A 559 -14.79 -33.72 1.43
CA THR A 559 -14.77 -34.53 0.20
C THR A 559 -15.87 -34.10 -0.73
N ILE A 560 -15.52 -33.40 -1.82
CA ILE A 560 -16.47 -33.00 -2.86
C ILE A 560 -16.77 -34.23 -3.73
N PRO A 561 -18.05 -34.60 -3.93
CA PRO A 561 -18.41 -35.79 -4.71
C PRO A 561 -18.29 -35.52 -6.23
N SER A 562 -18.08 -36.58 -7.01
CA SER A 562 -17.90 -36.52 -8.47
C SER A 562 -19.15 -36.10 -9.27
N SER A 563 -20.20 -35.67 -8.58
CA SER A 563 -21.47 -35.19 -9.13
C SER A 563 -21.58 -33.66 -9.15
N VAL A 564 -20.64 -32.96 -8.52
CA VAL A 564 -20.44 -31.51 -8.59
C VAL A 564 -19.57 -31.16 -9.80
N THR A 565 -19.90 -30.07 -10.50
CA THR A 565 -19.23 -29.67 -11.75
C THR A 565 -18.38 -28.40 -11.65
N CYS A 566 -18.49 -27.64 -10.56
CA CYS A 566 -17.71 -26.41 -10.31
C CYS A 566 -17.47 -26.28 -8.79
N ILE A 567 -16.31 -25.74 -8.40
CA ILE A 567 -16.16 -25.09 -7.09
C ILE A 567 -16.33 -23.60 -7.35
N GLU A 568 -17.40 -23.01 -6.81
CA GLU A 568 -17.78 -21.63 -7.12
C GLU A 568 -16.92 -20.60 -6.38
N LYS A 569 -17.17 -19.32 -6.69
CA LYS A 569 -16.36 -18.20 -6.19
C LYS A 569 -16.37 -18.17 -4.66
N ASN A 570 -15.19 -17.99 -4.05
CA ASN A 570 -15.03 -17.87 -2.61
C ASN A 570 -15.62 -19.03 -1.77
N THR A 571 -15.99 -20.18 -2.34
CA THR A 571 -16.74 -21.23 -1.63
C THR A 571 -16.10 -21.65 -0.31
N PHE A 572 -14.76 -21.68 -0.22
CA PHE A 572 -14.00 -22.00 1.00
C PHE A 572 -13.02 -20.89 1.42
N ASN A 573 -13.14 -19.65 0.93
CA ASN A 573 -12.22 -18.56 1.32
C ASN A 573 -12.22 -18.38 2.86
N ASP A 574 -11.03 -18.18 3.44
CA ASP A 574 -10.78 -18.08 4.90
C ASP A 574 -11.16 -19.34 5.72
N SER A 575 -11.38 -20.49 5.09
CA SER A 575 -11.71 -21.73 5.82
C SER A 575 -10.49 -22.35 6.51
N ALA A 576 -10.73 -22.99 7.65
CA ALA A 576 -9.72 -23.75 8.41
C ALA A 576 -9.32 -25.10 7.77
N LEU A 577 -9.39 -25.22 6.43
CA LEU A 577 -9.13 -26.46 5.70
C LEU A 577 -7.67 -26.89 5.84
N GLU A 578 -7.44 -28.13 6.27
CA GLU A 578 -6.13 -28.78 6.25
C GLU A 578 -5.95 -29.69 5.02
N THR A 579 -7.05 -30.27 4.51
CA THR A 579 -7.04 -31.18 3.35
C THR A 579 -8.38 -31.20 2.61
N ILE A 580 -8.37 -31.23 1.28
CA ILE A 580 -9.57 -31.38 0.46
C ILE A 580 -9.44 -32.44 -0.64
N TYR A 581 -10.49 -33.26 -0.81
CA TYR A 581 -10.62 -34.24 -1.88
C TYR A 581 -11.69 -33.81 -2.89
N ILE A 582 -11.28 -33.28 -4.04
CA ILE A 582 -12.19 -32.81 -5.09
C ILE A 582 -12.37 -33.93 -6.14
N ASN A 583 -13.39 -34.77 -5.97
CA ASN A 583 -13.66 -35.87 -6.92
C ASN A 583 -14.42 -35.42 -8.18
N GLY A 584 -14.89 -34.17 -8.23
CA GLY A 584 -15.60 -33.60 -9.37
C GLY A 584 -15.56 -32.07 -9.37
N ALA A 585 -15.02 -31.52 -10.45
CA ALA A 585 -15.07 -30.12 -10.85
C ALA A 585 -14.48 -30.02 -12.27
N GLU A 586 -15.16 -29.37 -13.21
CA GLU A 586 -14.55 -28.95 -14.48
C GLU A 586 -13.79 -27.62 -14.31
N LYS A 587 -14.16 -26.81 -13.31
CA LYS A 587 -13.55 -25.54 -12.96
C LYS A 587 -13.45 -25.35 -11.44
N ILE A 588 -12.36 -24.75 -11.00
CA ILE A 588 -12.27 -24.07 -9.69
C ILE A 588 -12.33 -22.57 -9.99
N ALA A 589 -13.30 -21.86 -9.42
CA ALA A 589 -13.51 -20.44 -9.68
C ALA A 589 -12.58 -19.53 -8.85
N ASP A 590 -12.73 -18.22 -9.05
CA ASP A 590 -11.86 -17.22 -8.44
C ASP A 590 -11.95 -17.25 -6.91
N SER A 591 -10.79 -17.11 -6.25
CA SER A 591 -10.64 -17.08 -4.78
C SER A 591 -11.26 -18.27 -4.03
N ALA A 592 -11.54 -19.40 -4.70
CA ALA A 592 -12.28 -20.52 -4.11
C ALA A 592 -11.68 -21.07 -2.79
N PHE A 593 -10.35 -20.99 -2.63
CA PHE A 593 -9.58 -21.37 -1.44
C PHE A 593 -8.62 -20.25 -0.99
N GLU A 594 -8.89 -18.98 -1.34
CA GLU A 594 -8.07 -17.85 -0.87
C GLU A 594 -8.05 -17.82 0.67
N ARG A 595 -6.92 -17.49 1.31
CA ARG A 595 -6.72 -17.52 2.78
C ARG A 595 -7.03 -18.86 3.47
N CYS A 596 -7.02 -19.98 2.75
CA CYS A 596 -6.97 -21.31 3.39
C CYS A 596 -5.55 -21.57 3.96
N PHE A 597 -5.12 -20.78 4.94
CA PHE A 597 -3.74 -20.73 5.41
C PHE A 597 -3.16 -22.10 5.83
N SER A 598 -4.00 -22.96 6.41
CA SER A 598 -3.64 -24.31 6.89
C SER A 598 -3.68 -25.42 5.83
N LEU A 599 -3.97 -25.11 4.57
CA LEU A 599 -4.27 -26.10 3.53
C LEU A 599 -3.00 -26.82 3.03
N LYS A 600 -2.74 -28.00 3.59
CA LYS A 600 -1.54 -28.81 3.31
C LYS A 600 -1.64 -29.65 2.04
N SER A 601 -2.86 -30.08 1.67
CA SER A 601 -3.06 -31.06 0.60
C SER A 601 -4.37 -30.87 -0.17
N VAL A 602 -4.27 -30.89 -1.50
CA VAL A 602 -5.38 -30.75 -2.44
C VAL A 602 -5.35 -31.89 -3.44
N SER A 603 -6.39 -32.72 -3.47
CA SER A 603 -6.59 -33.72 -4.52
C SER A 603 -7.54 -33.17 -5.58
N LEU A 604 -7.02 -32.91 -6.79
CA LEU A 604 -7.76 -32.37 -7.94
C LEU A 604 -8.38 -33.51 -8.80
N PRO A 605 -9.52 -33.27 -9.47
CA PRO A 605 -10.17 -34.26 -10.32
C PRO A 605 -9.52 -34.34 -11.71
N SER A 606 -9.63 -35.50 -12.37
CA SER A 606 -9.02 -35.80 -13.68
C SER A 606 -9.54 -34.97 -14.86
N ASP A 607 -10.64 -34.25 -14.67
CA ASP A 607 -11.42 -33.60 -15.71
C ASP A 607 -11.44 -32.05 -15.54
N LEU A 608 -10.66 -31.52 -14.58
CA LEU A 608 -10.50 -30.09 -14.30
C LEU A 608 -9.81 -29.36 -15.46
N LYS A 609 -10.44 -28.32 -16.01
CA LYS A 609 -9.98 -27.56 -17.19
C LYS A 609 -9.35 -26.21 -16.83
N GLU A 610 -9.82 -25.60 -15.74
CA GLU A 610 -9.51 -24.23 -15.35
C GLU A 610 -9.35 -24.09 -13.83
N ILE A 611 -8.33 -23.34 -13.40
CA ILE A 611 -8.19 -22.81 -12.04
C ILE A 611 -8.24 -21.28 -12.14
N GLY A 612 -9.17 -20.67 -11.43
CA GLY A 612 -9.46 -19.23 -11.47
C GLY A 612 -8.38 -18.32 -10.88
N ALA A 613 -8.64 -17.03 -10.88
CA ALA A 613 -7.75 -16.04 -10.28
C ALA A 613 -7.74 -16.16 -8.75
N SER A 614 -6.58 -15.98 -8.11
CA SER A 614 -6.41 -16.07 -6.64
C SER A 614 -6.92 -17.37 -5.99
N ALA A 615 -7.16 -18.43 -6.77
CA ALA A 615 -7.92 -19.61 -6.35
C ALA A 615 -7.34 -20.34 -5.12
N PHE A 616 -6.01 -20.29 -4.92
CA PHE A 616 -5.30 -20.79 -3.73
C PHE A 616 -4.36 -19.71 -3.15
N GLU A 617 -4.65 -18.42 -3.36
CA GLU A 617 -3.81 -17.34 -2.84
C GLU A 617 -3.79 -17.33 -1.30
N TYR A 618 -2.60 -17.20 -0.70
CA TYR A 618 -2.37 -17.40 0.75
C TYR A 618 -2.66 -18.83 1.29
N CYS A 619 -2.52 -19.88 0.47
CA CYS A 619 -2.46 -21.27 0.96
C CYS A 619 -1.07 -21.59 1.54
N ASN A 620 -0.69 -20.90 2.62
CA ASN A 620 0.68 -20.82 3.12
C ASN A 620 1.32 -22.18 3.48
N GLU A 621 0.53 -23.17 3.93
CA GLU A 621 1.01 -24.53 4.29
C GLU A 621 0.98 -25.55 3.14
N LEU A 622 0.60 -25.19 1.91
CA LEU A 622 0.48 -26.11 0.78
C LEU A 622 1.86 -26.59 0.29
N GLU A 623 2.22 -27.85 0.57
CA GLU A 623 3.59 -28.36 0.28
C GLU A 623 3.77 -28.89 -1.16
N GLU A 624 2.79 -29.62 -1.70
CA GLU A 624 2.80 -30.09 -3.09
C GLU A 624 1.44 -29.97 -3.80
N ILE A 625 1.48 -29.77 -5.12
CA ILE A 625 0.30 -29.92 -5.97
C ILE A 625 0.61 -30.61 -7.30
N VAL A 626 -0.29 -31.50 -7.74
CA VAL A 626 -0.23 -32.20 -9.02
C VAL A 626 -1.40 -31.75 -9.89
N LEU A 627 -1.09 -31.04 -10.97
CA LEU A 627 -2.09 -30.50 -11.88
C LEU A 627 -2.52 -31.57 -12.90
N PRO A 628 -3.83 -31.85 -13.06
CA PRO A 628 -4.31 -32.94 -13.90
C PRO A 628 -4.12 -32.67 -15.39
N ASP A 629 -3.98 -33.73 -16.19
CA ASP A 629 -3.74 -33.67 -17.65
C ASP A 629 -4.82 -32.90 -18.45
N SER A 630 -6.00 -32.68 -17.88
CA SER A 630 -7.10 -31.91 -18.48
C SER A 630 -6.94 -30.39 -18.36
N LEU A 631 -6.09 -29.91 -17.45
CA LEU A 631 -6.00 -28.48 -17.09
C LEU A 631 -5.31 -27.69 -18.20
N THR A 632 -5.99 -26.68 -18.75
CA THR A 632 -5.44 -25.83 -19.83
C THR A 632 -5.08 -24.41 -19.38
N THR A 633 -5.60 -23.93 -18.26
CA THR A 633 -5.51 -22.51 -17.85
C THR A 633 -5.35 -22.38 -16.33
N ILE A 634 -4.43 -21.52 -15.92
CA ILE A 634 -4.20 -21.10 -14.52
C ILE A 634 -4.36 -19.58 -14.45
N GLY A 635 -5.24 -19.09 -13.57
CA GLY A 635 -5.55 -17.66 -13.44
C GLY A 635 -4.43 -16.80 -12.84
N ASN A 636 -4.62 -15.48 -12.88
CA ASN A 636 -3.74 -14.52 -12.20
C ASN A 636 -3.67 -14.85 -10.70
N LYS A 637 -2.50 -14.75 -10.05
CA LYS A 637 -2.31 -15.02 -8.60
C LYS A 637 -2.76 -16.40 -8.10
N ALA A 638 -3.06 -17.38 -8.97
CA ALA A 638 -3.73 -18.62 -8.59
C ALA A 638 -3.06 -19.42 -7.45
N PHE A 639 -1.73 -19.36 -7.31
CA PHE A 639 -0.94 -19.91 -6.21
C PHE A 639 0.03 -18.85 -5.63
N SER A 640 -0.34 -17.57 -5.67
CA SER A 640 0.43 -16.50 -5.04
C SER A 640 0.50 -16.73 -3.53
N GLU A 641 1.65 -16.43 -2.91
CA GLU A 641 1.84 -16.53 -1.45
C GLU A 641 1.67 -17.99 -0.92
N CYS A 642 1.85 -18.99 -1.80
CA CYS A 642 1.96 -20.40 -1.38
C CYS A 642 3.40 -20.70 -0.92
N ASN A 643 3.83 -20.07 0.17
CA ASN A 643 5.24 -19.97 0.58
C ASN A 643 5.87 -21.35 0.89
N SER A 644 5.07 -22.34 1.30
CA SER A 644 5.52 -23.73 1.54
C SER A 644 5.57 -24.63 0.30
N LEU A 645 5.19 -24.15 -0.89
CA LEU A 645 5.04 -24.97 -2.11
C LEU A 645 6.40 -25.45 -2.66
N LYS A 646 6.88 -26.58 -2.12
CA LYS A 646 8.16 -27.21 -2.43
C LYS A 646 8.12 -28.05 -3.71
N LYS A 647 6.94 -28.43 -4.18
CA LYS A 647 6.80 -29.25 -5.39
C LYS A 647 5.53 -28.92 -6.18
N ILE A 648 5.70 -28.69 -7.48
CA ILE A 648 4.57 -28.58 -8.42
C ILE A 648 4.79 -29.51 -9.60
N THR A 649 3.72 -30.21 -10.01
CA THR A 649 3.71 -31.01 -11.24
C THR A 649 2.72 -30.43 -12.24
N LEU A 650 3.23 -29.93 -13.36
CA LEU A 650 2.48 -29.32 -14.45
C LEU A 650 2.30 -30.29 -15.61
N ASN A 651 1.19 -30.15 -16.34
CA ASN A 651 0.88 -30.96 -17.52
C ASN A 651 1.11 -30.19 -18.83
N LYS A 652 1.35 -30.93 -19.92
CA LYS A 652 1.67 -30.40 -21.27
C LYS A 652 0.53 -29.73 -22.05
N ASN A 653 -0.70 -29.78 -21.56
CA ASN A 653 -1.89 -29.21 -22.20
C ASN A 653 -2.23 -27.81 -21.67
N ILE A 654 -1.48 -27.31 -20.68
CA ILE A 654 -1.51 -25.91 -20.22
C ILE A 654 -1.14 -25.00 -21.40
N LYS A 655 -1.87 -23.89 -21.54
CA LYS A 655 -1.71 -22.90 -22.62
C LYS A 655 -1.42 -21.50 -22.08
N GLU A 656 -1.95 -21.18 -20.91
CA GLU A 656 -1.82 -19.87 -20.30
C GLU A 656 -1.69 -19.99 -18.79
N ILE A 657 -0.76 -19.22 -18.24
CA ILE A 657 -0.58 -18.99 -16.81
C ILE A 657 -0.61 -17.48 -16.57
N GLY A 658 -1.59 -17.04 -15.77
CA GLY A 658 -1.85 -15.64 -15.49
C GLY A 658 -0.76 -14.96 -14.66
N ASN A 659 -0.81 -13.62 -14.66
CA ASN A 659 0.14 -12.75 -13.97
C ASN A 659 0.27 -13.15 -12.49
N ASN A 660 1.50 -13.21 -11.98
CA ASN A 660 1.79 -13.52 -10.58
C ASN A 660 1.26 -14.87 -10.07
N ALA A 661 0.93 -15.82 -10.95
CA ALA A 661 0.35 -17.11 -10.55
C ALA A 661 1.21 -17.89 -9.53
N PHE A 662 2.52 -17.66 -9.50
CA PHE A 662 3.47 -18.28 -8.55
C PHE A 662 4.34 -17.24 -7.81
N TYR A 663 3.85 -16.02 -7.65
CA TYR A 663 4.51 -14.97 -6.87
C TYR A 663 4.67 -15.40 -5.39
N ASP A 664 5.85 -15.11 -4.82
CA ASP A 664 6.35 -15.54 -3.51
C ASP A 664 6.10 -17.03 -3.15
N THR A 665 6.11 -17.91 -4.15
CA THR A 665 6.17 -19.36 -3.90
C THR A 665 7.58 -19.80 -3.55
N SER A 666 7.70 -20.93 -2.84
CA SER A 666 8.98 -21.40 -2.28
C SER A 666 10.17 -21.36 -3.27
N TYR A 667 11.29 -20.80 -2.82
CA TYR A 667 12.53 -20.68 -3.58
C TYR A 667 13.18 -22.05 -3.87
N ASP A 668 13.16 -22.97 -2.89
CA ASP A 668 13.66 -24.34 -3.05
C ASP A 668 12.64 -25.29 -3.71
N LYS A 669 11.75 -24.76 -4.56
CA LYS A 669 10.71 -25.53 -5.24
C LYS A 669 11.29 -26.38 -6.38
N ALA A 670 10.93 -27.67 -6.39
CA ALA A 670 11.17 -28.56 -7.51
C ALA A 670 9.96 -28.53 -8.48
N VAL A 671 10.21 -28.16 -9.74
CA VAL A 671 9.16 -28.07 -10.77
C VAL A 671 9.23 -29.28 -11.70
N TYR A 672 8.14 -30.03 -11.81
CA TYR A 672 8.02 -31.19 -12.70
C TYR A 672 7.08 -30.86 -13.86
N PHE A 673 7.47 -31.18 -15.09
CA PHE A 673 6.67 -30.99 -16.29
C PHE A 673 6.51 -32.30 -17.07
N ASN A 674 5.25 -32.72 -17.21
CA ASN A 674 4.86 -33.97 -17.89
C ASN A 674 4.76 -33.76 -19.42
N GLY A 675 5.81 -33.21 -20.02
CA GLY A 675 5.88 -32.82 -21.43
C GLY A 675 7.30 -32.53 -21.91
N ASN A 676 7.42 -32.25 -23.21
CA ASN A 676 8.70 -31.95 -23.87
C ASN A 676 8.88 -30.44 -24.11
N VAL A 677 10.08 -30.01 -24.53
CA VAL A 677 10.43 -28.59 -24.75
C VAL A 677 9.48 -27.89 -25.75
N ASN A 678 8.92 -28.60 -26.74
CA ASN A 678 7.89 -28.02 -27.62
C ASN A 678 6.59 -27.70 -26.87
N ASP A 679 6.19 -28.56 -25.93
CA ASP A 679 4.94 -28.40 -25.19
C ASP A 679 5.07 -27.20 -24.24
N TRP A 680 6.21 -27.09 -23.56
CA TRP A 680 6.57 -25.96 -22.69
C TRP A 680 6.57 -24.62 -23.43
N LEU A 681 7.15 -24.58 -24.64
CA LEU A 681 7.19 -23.38 -25.48
C LEU A 681 5.82 -22.95 -26.05
N ASN A 682 4.76 -23.76 -25.89
CA ASN A 682 3.38 -23.37 -26.21
C ASN A 682 2.66 -22.68 -25.03
N ILE A 683 3.27 -22.63 -23.84
CA ILE A 683 2.70 -21.95 -22.66
C ILE A 683 2.92 -20.44 -22.78
N SER A 684 1.85 -19.66 -22.63
CA SER A 684 1.91 -18.22 -22.37
C SER A 684 2.16 -17.99 -20.88
N PHE A 685 3.32 -17.39 -20.56
CA PHE A 685 3.62 -16.86 -19.24
C PHE A 685 3.38 -15.35 -19.28
N ASN A 686 2.33 -14.86 -18.60
CA ASN A 686 1.91 -13.47 -18.78
C ASN A 686 2.86 -12.45 -18.12
N ASN A 687 3.62 -12.88 -17.11
CA ASN A 687 4.81 -12.20 -16.59
C ASN A 687 5.82 -13.20 -15.99
N ILE A 688 6.97 -12.72 -15.48
CA ILE A 688 8.01 -13.59 -14.91
C ILE A 688 7.52 -14.47 -13.75
N TYR A 689 6.68 -13.92 -12.87
CA TYR A 689 6.05 -14.63 -11.76
C TYR A 689 4.88 -15.54 -12.19
N SER A 690 4.59 -15.62 -13.49
CA SER A 690 3.72 -16.65 -14.08
C SER A 690 4.51 -17.92 -14.39
N ASN A 691 5.83 -17.85 -14.54
CA ASN A 691 6.66 -19.03 -14.73
C ASN A 691 6.89 -19.72 -13.37
N PRO A 692 6.37 -20.95 -13.14
CA PRO A 692 6.57 -21.65 -11.87
C PRO A 692 8.05 -21.93 -11.59
N CYS A 693 8.91 -21.95 -12.62
CA CYS A 693 10.34 -22.16 -12.49
C CYS A 693 11.11 -20.93 -12.02
N TYR A 694 10.48 -19.77 -11.83
CA TYR A 694 11.18 -18.59 -11.34
C TYR A 694 11.86 -18.91 -10.00
N GLN A 695 13.16 -18.58 -9.92
CA GLN A 695 14.05 -18.84 -8.78
C GLN A 695 14.13 -20.32 -8.34
N SER A 696 13.68 -21.27 -9.18
CA SER A 696 13.58 -22.68 -8.81
C SER A 696 14.86 -23.46 -9.13
N ASN A 697 15.50 -24.01 -8.10
CA ASN A 697 16.78 -24.72 -8.21
C ASN A 697 16.74 -26.03 -9.02
N GLU A 698 15.58 -26.70 -9.12
CA GLU A 698 15.45 -28.00 -9.80
C GLU A 698 14.20 -28.05 -10.70
N VAL A 699 14.40 -28.06 -12.02
CA VAL A 699 13.32 -28.21 -13.02
C VAL A 699 13.47 -29.55 -13.75
N TYR A 700 12.39 -30.32 -13.86
CA TYR A 700 12.36 -31.69 -14.39
C TYR A 700 11.41 -31.83 -15.58
N PHE A 701 11.89 -32.41 -16.69
CA PHE A 701 11.09 -32.77 -17.87
C PHE A 701 11.13 -34.30 -18.05
N ASP A 702 9.98 -34.97 -18.04
CA ASP A 702 9.88 -36.45 -18.02
C ASP A 702 10.87 -37.09 -17.01
N ASP A 703 10.78 -36.67 -15.75
CA ASP A 703 11.63 -37.05 -14.59
C ASP A 703 13.15 -36.81 -14.75
N LYS A 704 13.57 -35.94 -15.68
CA LYS A 704 14.98 -35.59 -15.91
C LYS A 704 15.26 -34.12 -15.63
N LEU A 705 16.26 -33.84 -14.80
CA LEU A 705 16.72 -32.48 -14.52
C LEU A 705 17.11 -31.76 -15.81
N LEU A 706 16.53 -30.58 -16.04
CA LEU A 706 16.82 -29.71 -17.16
C LEU A 706 18.09 -28.90 -16.87
N ASP A 707 19.25 -29.51 -17.11
CA ASP A 707 20.53 -28.81 -17.11
C ASP A 707 21.14 -28.58 -18.51
N ASN A 708 20.63 -29.28 -19.52
CA ASN A 708 20.95 -29.07 -20.93
C ASN A 708 19.67 -28.91 -21.74
N LEU A 709 19.34 -27.67 -22.12
CA LEU A 709 18.18 -27.34 -22.93
C LEU A 709 18.53 -27.43 -24.43
N VAL A 710 17.76 -28.19 -25.19
CA VAL A 710 17.89 -28.26 -26.66
C VAL A 710 16.61 -27.71 -27.29
N ILE A 711 16.71 -26.55 -27.94
CA ILE A 711 15.60 -25.89 -28.64
C ILE A 711 15.28 -26.65 -29.93
N PRO A 712 14.06 -27.20 -30.11
CA PRO A 712 13.76 -28.06 -31.26
C PRO A 712 13.83 -27.36 -32.63
N GLU A 713 14.19 -28.12 -33.66
CA GLU A 713 14.29 -27.70 -35.08
C GLU A 713 12.93 -27.36 -35.73
N ASN A 714 11.83 -27.30 -34.98
CA ASN A 714 10.51 -26.84 -35.45
C ASN A 714 10.07 -25.51 -34.78
N ILE A 715 10.86 -24.97 -33.87
CA ILE A 715 10.65 -23.68 -33.23
C ILE A 715 11.33 -22.58 -34.06
N TYR A 716 10.70 -21.40 -34.12
CA TYR A 716 11.20 -20.21 -34.83
C TYR A 716 11.31 -18.96 -33.93
N SER A 717 10.59 -18.97 -32.80
CA SER A 717 10.59 -17.92 -31.78
C SER A 717 10.53 -18.57 -30.40
N ILE A 718 11.22 -18.01 -29.42
CA ILE A 718 11.13 -18.41 -28.00
C ILE A 718 10.22 -17.41 -27.28
N SER A 719 9.23 -17.91 -26.54
CA SER A 719 8.20 -17.13 -25.84
C SER A 719 8.74 -16.27 -24.69
N GLU A 720 7.97 -15.25 -24.33
CA GLU A 720 8.28 -14.35 -23.21
C GLU A 720 8.37 -15.13 -21.89
N TYR A 721 9.37 -14.79 -21.09
CA TYR A 721 9.69 -15.42 -19.80
C TYR A 721 9.88 -16.95 -19.80
N ALA A 722 10.00 -17.60 -20.97
CA ALA A 722 9.85 -19.05 -21.11
C ALA A 722 10.84 -19.89 -20.28
N PHE A 723 12.08 -19.43 -20.11
CA PHE A 723 13.09 -20.12 -19.32
C PHE A 723 13.61 -19.26 -18.15
N SER A 724 12.91 -18.19 -17.78
CA SER A 724 13.34 -17.28 -16.71
C SER A 724 13.47 -18.00 -15.36
N GLY A 725 14.56 -17.73 -14.65
CA GLY A 725 14.81 -18.25 -13.30
C GLY A 725 15.15 -19.75 -13.22
N ILE A 726 15.34 -20.45 -14.35
CA ILE A 726 15.73 -21.87 -14.37
C ILE A 726 17.22 -22.00 -13.99
N ASP A 727 17.51 -21.93 -12.69
CA ASP A 727 18.89 -22.01 -12.19
C ASP A 727 19.49 -23.42 -12.24
N SER A 728 18.72 -24.45 -12.61
CA SER A 728 19.28 -25.78 -12.96
C SER A 728 20.06 -25.78 -14.28
N LEU A 729 19.81 -24.80 -15.15
CA LEU A 729 20.26 -24.74 -16.54
C LEU A 729 21.75 -24.39 -16.66
N LYS A 730 22.52 -25.27 -17.31
CA LYS A 730 23.98 -25.12 -17.51
C LYS A 730 24.35 -24.87 -18.97
N THR A 731 23.62 -25.45 -19.91
CA THR A 731 23.86 -25.28 -21.35
C THR A 731 22.57 -25.13 -22.15
N VAL A 732 22.58 -24.25 -23.16
CA VAL A 732 21.46 -24.09 -24.12
C VAL A 732 21.96 -24.35 -25.54
N VAL A 733 21.27 -25.19 -26.29
CA VAL A 733 21.50 -25.45 -27.72
C VAL A 733 20.37 -24.83 -28.53
N ILE A 734 20.67 -23.78 -29.30
CA ILE A 734 19.72 -23.01 -30.10
C ILE A 734 19.80 -23.44 -31.56
N SER A 735 18.65 -23.85 -32.11
CA SER A 735 18.54 -24.24 -33.52
C SER A 735 18.64 -23.03 -34.45
N LYS A 736 19.20 -23.23 -35.65
CA LYS A 736 19.38 -22.19 -36.67
C LYS A 736 18.09 -21.58 -37.24
N LYS A 737 16.93 -22.15 -36.87
CA LYS A 737 15.61 -21.66 -37.28
C LYS A 737 15.05 -20.58 -36.38
N ILE A 738 15.62 -20.38 -35.19
CA ILE A 738 15.28 -19.25 -34.34
C ILE A 738 15.61 -17.94 -35.09
N LYS A 739 14.64 -17.02 -35.08
CA LYS A 739 14.73 -15.66 -35.62
C LYS A 739 14.25 -14.59 -34.62
N GLU A 740 13.63 -15.00 -33.53
CA GLU A 740 13.18 -14.14 -32.45
C GLU A 740 13.42 -14.85 -31.11
N ILE A 741 13.93 -14.13 -30.11
CA ILE A 741 13.88 -14.52 -28.71
C ILE A 741 13.24 -13.38 -27.96
N LYS A 742 12.08 -13.64 -27.36
CA LYS A 742 11.23 -12.61 -26.78
C LYS A 742 11.67 -12.24 -25.37
N LYS A 743 11.07 -11.12 -24.93
CA LYS A 743 11.26 -10.43 -23.67
C LYS A 743 11.62 -11.39 -22.52
N ARG A 744 12.81 -11.19 -21.94
CA ARG A 744 13.27 -11.87 -20.72
C ARG A 744 13.27 -13.40 -20.74
N ALA A 745 13.24 -14.02 -21.91
CA ALA A 745 13.17 -15.48 -22.05
C ALA A 745 14.25 -16.26 -21.29
N PHE A 746 15.39 -15.63 -20.97
CA PHE A 746 16.49 -16.19 -20.17
C PHE A 746 16.89 -15.30 -18.97
N GLU A 747 16.00 -14.41 -18.49
CA GLU A 747 16.21 -13.61 -17.27
C GLU A 747 16.54 -14.53 -16.08
N ASN A 748 17.54 -14.17 -15.28
CA ASN A 748 17.94 -14.90 -14.06
C ASN A 748 18.29 -16.39 -14.25
N CYS A 749 18.90 -16.77 -15.38
CA CYS A 749 19.51 -18.10 -15.58
C CYS A 749 20.97 -18.11 -15.11
N TYR A 750 21.23 -17.86 -13.82
CA TYR A 750 22.58 -17.50 -13.34
C TYR A 750 23.63 -18.62 -13.44
N ASN A 751 23.22 -19.88 -13.53
CA ASN A 751 24.12 -21.03 -13.72
C ASN A 751 24.47 -21.37 -15.19
N LEU A 752 23.88 -20.67 -16.17
CA LEU A 752 24.07 -20.90 -17.60
C LEU A 752 25.50 -20.53 -18.03
N LYS A 753 26.25 -21.52 -18.52
CA LYS A 753 27.68 -21.39 -18.84
C LYS A 753 27.99 -21.40 -20.32
N ASP A 754 27.28 -22.20 -21.12
CA ASP A 754 27.56 -22.36 -22.54
C ASP A 754 26.27 -22.27 -23.39
N VAL A 755 26.23 -21.31 -24.31
CA VAL A 755 25.20 -21.15 -25.33
C VAL A 755 25.76 -21.62 -26.67
N LYS A 756 25.12 -22.61 -27.29
CA LYS A 756 25.54 -23.23 -28.54
C LYS A 756 24.55 -22.92 -29.66
N TYR A 757 24.98 -22.18 -30.67
CA TYR A 757 24.18 -21.92 -31.85
C TYR A 757 24.54 -22.86 -33.01
N LEU A 758 23.51 -23.46 -33.61
CA LEU A 758 23.64 -24.43 -34.73
C LEU A 758 23.53 -23.78 -36.13
N GLY A 759 23.52 -22.44 -36.21
CA GLY A 759 23.55 -21.67 -37.45
C GLY A 759 24.91 -21.02 -37.71
N SER A 760 25.03 -20.24 -38.78
CA SER A 760 26.22 -19.40 -39.02
C SER A 760 26.23 -18.15 -38.14
N LEU A 761 27.34 -17.40 -38.13
CA LEU A 761 27.39 -16.09 -37.48
C LEU A 761 26.39 -15.11 -38.12
N GLU A 762 26.24 -15.14 -39.44
CA GLU A 762 25.21 -14.37 -40.16
C GLU A 762 23.79 -14.75 -39.69
N ASP A 763 23.50 -16.04 -39.50
CA ASP A 763 22.19 -16.48 -38.97
C ASP A 763 21.92 -15.96 -37.55
N TRP A 764 22.95 -15.80 -36.72
CA TRP A 764 22.89 -15.27 -35.34
C TRP A 764 22.67 -13.76 -35.32
N LEU A 765 23.40 -13.00 -36.15
CA LEU A 765 23.24 -11.55 -36.30
C LEU A 765 21.81 -11.15 -36.71
N ASN A 766 21.13 -12.05 -37.43
CA ASN A 766 19.74 -11.91 -37.88
C ASN A 766 18.69 -12.44 -36.87
N ILE A 767 19.07 -12.79 -35.63
CA ILE A 767 18.11 -13.05 -34.54
C ILE A 767 17.69 -11.72 -33.92
N SER A 768 16.38 -11.52 -33.76
CA SER A 768 15.83 -10.41 -32.96
C SER A 768 15.80 -10.79 -31.49
N PHE A 769 16.45 -10.00 -30.64
CA PHE A 769 16.36 -10.08 -29.17
C PHE A 769 15.55 -8.88 -28.68
N ALA A 770 14.52 -9.09 -27.84
CA ALA A 770 13.64 -8.01 -27.43
C ALA A 770 14.26 -7.07 -26.37
N ASP A 771 15.04 -7.65 -25.44
CA ASP A 771 15.81 -6.98 -24.39
C ASP A 771 17.12 -7.75 -24.11
N GLU A 772 17.95 -7.26 -23.19
CA GLU A 772 19.23 -7.89 -22.84
C GLU A 772 19.01 -9.30 -22.25
N GLU A 773 18.01 -9.43 -21.39
CA GLU A 773 17.62 -10.68 -20.73
C GLU A 773 16.91 -11.68 -21.68
N SER A 774 16.57 -11.26 -22.91
CA SER A 774 16.23 -12.16 -24.01
C SER A 774 17.46 -12.91 -24.53
N ASN A 775 18.66 -12.34 -24.43
CA ASN A 775 19.87 -13.03 -24.86
C ASN A 775 20.31 -14.04 -23.77
N PRO A 776 20.39 -15.35 -24.05
CA PRO A 776 20.89 -16.33 -23.08
C PRO A 776 22.36 -16.10 -22.66
N CYS A 777 23.11 -15.28 -23.38
CA CYS A 777 24.46 -14.88 -23.01
C CYS A 777 24.52 -13.79 -21.91
N SER A 778 23.43 -13.09 -21.63
CA SER A 778 23.33 -12.00 -20.63
C SER A 778 23.89 -12.39 -19.26
N ASN A 779 23.57 -13.60 -18.79
CA ASN A 779 24.07 -14.19 -17.54
C ASN A 779 25.56 -14.62 -17.59
N LYS A 780 26.37 -13.98 -18.44
CA LYS A 780 27.82 -14.19 -18.59
C LYS A 780 28.18 -15.59 -19.08
N ALA A 781 27.38 -16.11 -20.01
CA ALA A 781 27.65 -17.39 -20.68
C ALA A 781 28.60 -17.23 -21.89
N ASN A 782 29.30 -18.33 -22.22
CA ASN A 782 30.14 -18.46 -23.41
C ASN A 782 29.28 -18.67 -24.66
N LEU A 783 29.57 -17.98 -25.76
CA LEU A 783 28.92 -18.24 -27.05
C LEU A 783 29.77 -19.19 -27.90
N TYR A 784 29.14 -20.26 -28.41
CA TYR A 784 29.69 -21.15 -29.42
C TYR A 784 28.84 -21.10 -30.69
N ILE A 785 29.48 -21.06 -31.85
CA ILE A 785 28.81 -21.05 -33.16
C ILE A 785 29.36 -22.21 -33.99
N ASN A 786 28.51 -23.18 -34.34
CA ASN A 786 28.91 -24.48 -34.92
C ASN A 786 29.94 -25.23 -34.04
N ASP A 787 29.70 -25.30 -32.73
CA ASP A 787 30.57 -25.89 -31.69
C ASP A 787 31.95 -25.22 -31.48
N GLU A 788 32.33 -24.20 -32.27
CA GLU A 788 33.54 -23.40 -32.06
C GLU A 788 33.29 -22.23 -31.08
N LEU A 789 34.18 -22.04 -30.11
CA LEU A 789 34.07 -20.99 -29.07
C LEU A 789 34.40 -19.60 -29.63
N VAL A 790 33.47 -18.65 -29.50
CA VAL A 790 33.60 -17.29 -30.04
C VAL A 790 34.45 -16.42 -29.12
N ILE A 791 35.77 -16.42 -29.37
CA ILE A 791 36.77 -15.58 -28.67
C ILE A 791 37.12 -14.33 -29.49
N TYR A 792 37.30 -14.51 -30.81
CA TYR A 792 37.50 -13.43 -31.79
C TYR A 792 36.28 -13.37 -32.70
N LEU A 793 35.64 -12.21 -32.77
CA LEU A 793 34.43 -11.95 -33.55
C LEU A 793 34.75 -11.01 -34.70
N ASP A 794 34.62 -11.51 -35.92
CA ASP A 794 34.84 -10.74 -37.14
C ASP A 794 33.50 -10.29 -37.74
N LEU A 795 33.16 -9.01 -37.62
CA LEU A 795 31.99 -8.38 -38.22
C LEU A 795 32.38 -7.49 -39.42
N SER A 796 33.54 -7.74 -40.06
CA SER A 796 33.95 -7.01 -41.28
C SER A 796 32.96 -7.15 -42.44
N HIS A 797 32.24 -8.28 -42.48
CA HIS A 797 31.27 -8.64 -43.52
C HIS A 797 29.81 -8.29 -43.17
N ALA A 798 29.51 -8.01 -41.90
CA ALA A 798 28.16 -7.73 -41.45
C ALA A 798 27.65 -6.40 -42.03
N SER A 799 26.34 -6.31 -42.27
CA SER A 799 25.69 -5.05 -42.68
C SER A 799 24.62 -4.55 -41.70
N ILE A 800 24.04 -5.47 -40.91
CA ILE A 800 23.10 -5.19 -39.83
C ILE A 800 23.61 -5.94 -38.59
N ILE A 801 23.53 -5.33 -37.42
CA ILE A 801 23.72 -6.00 -36.13
C ILE A 801 22.54 -5.61 -35.23
N ASN A 802 21.69 -6.58 -34.88
CA ASN A 802 20.51 -6.34 -34.05
C ASN A 802 20.86 -5.94 -32.61
N ASN A 803 19.91 -5.29 -31.92
CA ASN A 803 20.03 -4.95 -30.50
C ASN A 803 20.39 -6.19 -29.66
N TYR A 804 21.19 -5.99 -28.60
CA TYR A 804 21.57 -7.02 -27.63
C TYR A 804 22.26 -8.29 -28.18
N ALA A 805 22.64 -8.33 -29.47
CA ALA A 805 23.02 -9.58 -30.15
C ALA A 805 24.20 -10.35 -29.51
N PHE A 806 25.07 -9.68 -28.76
CA PHE A 806 26.14 -10.30 -27.98
C PHE A 806 26.16 -9.84 -26.51
N ALA A 807 25.08 -9.26 -25.99
CA ALA A 807 25.03 -8.77 -24.62
C ALA A 807 25.38 -9.86 -23.59
N GLY A 808 26.17 -9.49 -22.58
CA GLY A 808 26.72 -10.35 -21.54
C GLY A 808 27.79 -11.36 -21.95
N CYS A 809 28.03 -11.59 -23.25
CA CYS A 809 28.89 -12.69 -23.74
C CYS A 809 30.27 -12.73 -23.05
N SER A 810 30.52 -13.79 -22.29
CA SER A 810 31.77 -13.93 -21.52
C SER A 810 32.91 -14.57 -22.31
N SER A 811 32.65 -15.17 -23.47
CA SER A 811 33.69 -15.75 -24.33
C SER A 811 34.44 -14.71 -25.17
N ILE A 812 33.77 -13.62 -25.55
CA ILE A 812 34.29 -12.64 -26.53
C ILE A 812 35.38 -11.80 -25.88
N LYS A 813 36.56 -11.76 -26.52
CA LYS A 813 37.71 -10.94 -26.11
C LYS A 813 38.08 -9.87 -27.13
N PHE A 814 37.79 -10.14 -28.40
CA PHE A 814 38.24 -9.32 -29.52
C PHE A 814 37.11 -9.18 -30.54
N VAL A 815 36.77 -7.95 -30.93
CA VAL A 815 35.76 -7.65 -31.94
C VAL A 815 36.37 -6.82 -33.07
N THR A 816 36.09 -7.15 -34.32
CA THR A 816 36.43 -6.34 -35.50
C THR A 816 35.14 -5.85 -36.17
N LEU A 817 34.96 -4.53 -36.27
CA LEU A 817 33.79 -3.89 -36.87
C LEU A 817 34.07 -3.37 -38.28
N GLY A 818 33.30 -3.84 -39.27
CA GLY A 818 33.48 -3.50 -40.68
C GLY A 818 32.82 -2.20 -41.13
N LYS A 819 33.40 -1.55 -42.12
CA LYS A 819 32.80 -0.40 -42.83
C LYS A 819 31.48 -0.70 -43.57
N ASN A 820 31.06 -1.96 -43.62
CA ASN A 820 29.85 -2.42 -44.30
C ASN A 820 28.60 -2.37 -43.41
N ILE A 821 28.77 -2.16 -42.10
CA ILE A 821 27.68 -2.05 -41.13
C ILE A 821 26.93 -0.73 -41.38
N ASN A 822 25.68 -0.85 -41.82
CA ASN A 822 24.76 0.27 -42.06
C ASN A 822 23.75 0.45 -40.92
N GLU A 823 23.51 -0.61 -40.14
CA GLU A 823 22.63 -0.62 -38.97
C GLU A 823 23.35 -1.29 -37.79
N PHE A 824 23.43 -0.59 -36.65
CA PHE A 824 24.13 -1.03 -35.45
C PHE A 824 23.20 -0.81 -34.24
N GLY A 825 22.71 -1.89 -33.65
CA GLY A 825 21.72 -1.84 -32.57
C GLY A 825 22.22 -1.26 -31.24
N ALA A 826 21.29 -1.09 -30.30
CA ALA A 826 21.62 -0.73 -28.92
C ALA A 826 22.20 -1.92 -28.15
N CYS A 827 23.10 -1.65 -27.20
CA CYS A 827 23.63 -2.63 -26.24
C CYS A 827 24.22 -3.93 -26.87
N VAL A 828 24.74 -3.85 -28.10
CA VAL A 828 25.20 -5.03 -28.88
C VAL A 828 26.25 -5.86 -28.12
N PHE A 829 27.20 -5.20 -27.45
CA PHE A 829 28.22 -5.81 -26.60
C PHE A 829 28.14 -5.31 -25.16
N GLY A 830 26.98 -4.83 -24.70
CA GLY A 830 26.81 -4.47 -23.29
C GLY A 830 27.12 -5.64 -22.37
N SER A 831 27.57 -5.36 -21.15
CA SER A 831 27.89 -6.37 -20.12
C SER A 831 28.98 -7.40 -20.53
N CYS A 832 29.71 -7.19 -21.63
CA CYS A 832 30.73 -8.11 -22.16
C CYS A 832 32.02 -8.10 -21.32
N SER A 833 31.92 -8.69 -20.13
CA SER A 833 32.93 -8.70 -19.06
C SER A 833 34.38 -9.05 -19.46
N ASN A 834 34.57 -9.83 -20.54
CA ASN A 834 35.88 -10.27 -21.02
C ASN A 834 36.39 -9.55 -22.29
N LEU A 835 35.66 -8.57 -22.82
CA LEU A 835 36.02 -7.81 -24.02
C LEU A 835 37.29 -6.96 -23.77
N GLU A 836 38.44 -7.41 -24.25
CA GLU A 836 39.73 -6.75 -24.02
C GLU A 836 40.00 -5.63 -25.03
N LYS A 837 39.54 -5.80 -26.28
CA LYS A 837 39.76 -4.83 -27.36
C LYS A 837 38.75 -4.91 -28.50
N VAL A 838 38.33 -3.74 -28.98
CA VAL A 838 37.60 -3.56 -30.24
C VAL A 838 38.53 -2.97 -31.29
N TYR A 839 38.40 -3.42 -32.53
CA TYR A 839 39.04 -2.91 -33.73
C TYR A 839 37.95 -2.34 -34.64
N ILE A 840 38.08 -1.08 -35.05
CA ILE A 840 37.09 -0.42 -35.92
C ILE A 840 37.75 -0.14 -37.28
N GLU A 841 37.15 -0.61 -38.38
CA GLU A 841 37.63 -0.30 -39.72
C GLU A 841 37.38 1.16 -40.11
N GLU A 842 38.38 1.77 -40.76
CA GLU A 842 38.21 3.06 -41.42
C GLU A 842 37.15 2.94 -42.54
N GLY A 843 36.08 3.73 -42.41
CA GLY A 843 34.90 3.68 -43.25
C GLY A 843 33.60 3.30 -42.52
N LEU A 844 33.66 2.76 -41.28
CA LEU A 844 32.46 2.62 -40.44
C LEU A 844 31.90 4.01 -40.08
N LYS A 845 30.59 4.21 -40.22
CA LYS A 845 29.94 5.53 -40.09
C LYS A 845 29.14 5.72 -38.79
N ILE A 846 28.81 4.63 -38.12
CA ILE A 846 27.89 4.60 -36.98
C ILE A 846 28.43 3.70 -35.86
N LEU A 847 27.98 3.97 -34.64
CA LEU A 847 28.06 3.09 -33.48
C LEU A 847 26.65 2.97 -32.88
N GLY A 848 26.42 1.99 -32.03
CA GLY A 848 25.18 1.86 -31.26
C GLY A 848 25.21 2.65 -29.94
N LYS A 849 24.03 3.08 -29.47
CA LYS A 849 23.86 3.54 -28.07
C LYS A 849 24.15 2.38 -27.12
N PHE A 850 24.81 2.65 -26.00
CA PHE A 850 25.23 1.62 -25.02
C PHE A 850 26.09 0.47 -25.62
N ALA A 851 26.66 0.62 -26.84
CA ALA A 851 27.19 -0.53 -27.60
C ALA A 851 28.26 -1.35 -26.88
N PHE A 852 29.02 -0.73 -25.97
CA PHE A 852 30.05 -1.35 -25.14
C PHE A 852 29.91 -0.93 -23.67
N CYS A 853 28.69 -0.68 -23.17
CA CYS A 853 28.50 -0.42 -21.76
C CYS A 853 28.94 -1.63 -20.92
N ASP A 854 29.35 -1.39 -19.67
CA ASP A 854 29.63 -2.44 -18.68
C ASP A 854 30.66 -3.47 -19.19
N CYS A 855 31.68 -2.99 -19.91
CA CYS A 855 32.79 -3.75 -20.48
C CYS A 855 34.10 -3.55 -19.67
N PRO A 856 34.21 -4.01 -18.42
CA PRO A 856 35.33 -3.71 -17.53
C PRO A 856 36.69 -4.26 -17.99
N SER A 857 36.75 -5.13 -19.01
CA SER A 857 38.02 -5.59 -19.59
C SER A 857 38.61 -4.64 -20.65
N LEU A 858 37.84 -3.68 -21.16
CA LEU A 858 38.22 -2.82 -22.28
C LEU A 858 39.21 -1.74 -21.83
N LYS A 859 40.45 -1.81 -22.30
CA LYS A 859 41.55 -0.94 -21.82
C LYS A 859 41.82 0.28 -22.69
N SER A 860 41.54 0.18 -23.99
CA SER A 860 41.74 1.27 -24.93
C SER A 860 40.84 1.13 -26.16
N ILE A 861 40.36 2.26 -26.69
CA ILE A 861 39.57 2.30 -27.92
C ILE A 861 40.13 3.35 -28.89
N ASN A 862 40.09 3.04 -30.19
CA ASN A 862 40.50 3.94 -31.27
C ASN A 862 39.29 4.16 -32.18
N ILE A 863 38.87 5.42 -32.35
CA ILE A 863 37.69 5.82 -33.12
C ILE A 863 38.17 6.44 -34.46
N PRO A 864 37.83 5.84 -35.62
CA PRO A 864 38.37 6.22 -36.94
C PRO A 864 37.74 7.51 -37.49
N SER A 865 38.32 8.07 -38.56
CA SER A 865 37.90 9.38 -39.10
C SER A 865 36.52 9.37 -39.78
N SER A 866 35.97 8.19 -40.04
CA SER A 866 34.64 7.98 -40.60
C SER A 866 33.49 8.03 -39.59
N ILE A 867 33.76 7.96 -38.28
CA ILE A 867 32.76 8.16 -37.22
C ILE A 867 32.62 9.66 -36.94
N LYS A 868 31.39 10.16 -36.96
CA LYS A 868 31.04 11.57 -36.70
C LYS A 868 30.60 11.83 -35.26
N SER A 869 29.87 10.89 -34.65
CA SER A 869 29.32 11.05 -33.30
C SER A 869 29.55 9.77 -32.49
N ILE A 870 29.83 9.92 -31.20
CA ILE A 870 29.85 8.81 -30.22
C ILE A 870 28.51 8.85 -29.46
N PRO A 871 27.61 7.87 -29.66
CA PRO A 871 26.27 7.90 -29.08
C PRO A 871 26.20 7.79 -27.56
N ASP A 872 24.98 7.95 -27.03
CA ASP A 872 24.64 7.90 -25.61
C ASP A 872 25.26 6.66 -24.94
N ALA A 873 25.96 6.89 -23.84
CA ALA A 873 26.53 5.86 -22.97
C ALA A 873 27.33 4.74 -23.70
N THR A 874 27.88 4.99 -24.90
CA THR A 874 28.52 3.94 -25.72
C THR A 874 29.63 3.16 -24.99
N PHE A 875 30.31 3.78 -24.02
CA PHE A 875 31.35 3.15 -23.19
C PHE A 875 31.09 3.28 -21.68
N SER A 876 29.84 3.51 -21.24
CA SER A 876 29.54 3.67 -19.81
C SER A 876 30.03 2.48 -18.97
N ASN A 877 30.48 2.72 -17.73
CA ASN A 877 30.98 1.70 -16.80
C ASN A 877 32.18 0.87 -17.35
N CYS A 878 32.92 1.36 -18.36
CA CYS A 878 34.18 0.75 -18.78
C CYS A 878 35.31 1.05 -17.78
N GLU A 879 35.23 0.49 -16.56
CA GLU A 879 36.06 0.85 -15.40
C GLU A 879 37.58 0.88 -15.67
N ASN A 880 38.11 0.02 -16.56
CA ASN A 880 39.54 -0.07 -16.89
C ASN A 880 39.94 0.67 -18.19
N LEU A 881 39.04 1.44 -18.81
CA LEU A 881 39.32 2.21 -20.02
C LEU A 881 40.30 3.34 -19.70
N ALA A 882 41.58 3.10 -20.00
CA ALA A 882 42.67 3.98 -19.58
C ALA A 882 43.07 5.01 -20.65
N SER A 883 42.71 4.77 -21.92
CA SER A 883 43.00 5.72 -23.00
C SER A 883 42.06 5.60 -24.20
N VAL A 884 41.72 6.74 -24.78
CA VAL A 884 40.98 6.82 -26.06
C VAL A 884 41.80 7.56 -27.10
N GLU A 885 41.74 7.08 -28.35
CA GLU A 885 42.19 7.80 -29.53
C GLU A 885 40.98 8.21 -30.38
N LEU A 886 40.81 9.51 -30.58
CA LEU A 886 39.72 10.14 -31.30
C LEU A 886 40.25 10.77 -32.60
N SER A 887 39.60 10.51 -33.73
CA SER A 887 39.99 11.12 -35.01
C SER A 887 39.35 12.50 -35.23
N LYS A 888 39.99 13.35 -36.05
CA LYS A 888 39.46 14.67 -36.49
C LYS A 888 38.02 14.66 -37.05
N GLY A 889 37.51 13.51 -37.49
CA GLY A 889 36.15 13.36 -38.02
C GLY A 889 35.03 13.45 -36.98
N ILE A 890 35.35 13.43 -35.68
CA ILE A 890 34.38 13.57 -34.59
C ILE A 890 33.86 15.02 -34.53
N GLU A 891 32.54 15.14 -34.58
CA GLU A 891 31.74 16.37 -34.50
C GLU A 891 30.96 16.45 -33.19
N GLU A 892 30.66 15.30 -32.55
CA GLU A 892 29.81 15.22 -31.36
C GLU A 892 30.17 14.02 -30.46
N ILE A 893 29.98 14.17 -29.15
CA ILE A 893 29.98 13.08 -28.17
C ILE A 893 28.76 13.26 -27.25
N CYS A 894 27.84 12.30 -27.34
CA CYS A 894 26.50 12.38 -26.75
C CYS A 894 26.46 12.13 -25.23
N TYR A 895 25.26 12.26 -24.66
CA TYR A 895 24.96 12.11 -23.24
C TYR A 895 25.66 10.93 -22.57
N ASN A 896 26.45 11.21 -21.51
CA ASN A 896 27.12 10.23 -20.66
C ASN A 896 27.98 9.16 -21.40
N ALA A 897 28.47 9.44 -22.61
CA ALA A 897 29.20 8.48 -23.45
C ALA A 897 30.37 7.75 -22.77
N PHE A 898 31.00 8.38 -21.77
CA PHE A 898 32.12 7.84 -20.99
C PHE A 898 31.87 7.86 -19.47
N ILE A 899 30.61 7.89 -19.00
CA ILE A 899 30.31 7.86 -17.56
C ILE A 899 30.92 6.63 -16.87
N ASP A 900 31.45 6.85 -15.68
CA ASP A 900 32.15 5.92 -14.80
C ASP A 900 33.37 5.18 -15.40
N CYS A 901 33.97 5.75 -16.46
CA CYS A 901 35.27 5.36 -17.01
C CYS A 901 36.46 5.84 -16.14
N ASN A 902 36.40 5.54 -14.84
CA ASN A 902 37.26 6.07 -13.77
C ASN A 902 38.77 5.75 -13.88
N SER A 903 39.24 5.05 -14.93
CA SER A 903 40.65 4.73 -15.18
C SER A 903 41.37 5.63 -16.20
N PHE A 904 40.66 6.56 -16.85
CA PHE A 904 41.22 7.39 -17.93
C PHE A 904 42.49 8.14 -17.52
N LYS A 905 43.52 8.07 -18.38
CA LYS A 905 44.83 8.71 -18.19
C LYS A 905 45.34 9.44 -19.43
N LYS A 906 44.87 9.08 -20.63
CA LYS A 906 45.24 9.72 -21.89
C LYS A 906 44.06 9.84 -22.85
N VAL A 907 43.78 11.06 -23.28
CA VAL A 907 42.89 11.36 -24.41
C VAL A 907 43.77 11.84 -25.56
N ASN A 908 43.77 11.14 -26.69
CA ASN A 908 44.55 11.52 -27.88
C ASN A 908 43.61 11.91 -29.02
N TYR A 909 43.63 13.16 -29.42
CA TYR A 909 42.84 13.64 -30.55
C TYR A 909 43.73 13.91 -31.77
N LEU A 910 43.42 13.25 -32.89
CA LEU A 910 44.18 13.33 -34.15
C LEU A 910 43.67 14.48 -35.04
N GLY A 911 43.49 15.66 -34.44
CA GLY A 911 43.07 16.90 -35.09
C GLY A 911 43.83 18.10 -34.52
N THR A 912 43.40 19.32 -34.85
CA THR A 912 43.94 20.55 -34.25
C THR A 912 43.14 20.98 -33.02
N LEU A 913 43.60 22.02 -32.33
CA LEU A 913 42.79 22.71 -31.32
C LEU A 913 41.48 23.24 -31.92
N GLU A 914 41.54 23.89 -33.08
CA GLU A 914 40.35 24.39 -33.79
C GLU A 914 39.33 23.28 -34.05
N ASP A 915 39.79 22.08 -34.42
CA ASP A 915 38.93 20.91 -34.60
C ASP A 915 38.30 20.46 -33.26
N TRP A 916 39.09 20.39 -32.17
CA TRP A 916 38.63 19.97 -30.84
C TRP A 916 37.59 20.92 -30.23
N LEU A 917 37.73 22.23 -30.48
CA LEU A 917 36.78 23.25 -30.02
C LEU A 917 35.43 23.19 -30.75
N ASN A 918 35.37 22.57 -31.94
CA ASN A 918 34.12 22.36 -32.67
C ASN A 918 33.39 21.05 -32.29
N ILE A 919 33.94 20.23 -31.38
CA ILE A 919 33.24 19.03 -30.87
C ILE A 919 32.15 19.46 -29.89
N LYS A 920 30.90 19.08 -30.17
CA LYS A 920 29.79 19.19 -29.22
C LYS A 920 29.87 18.08 -28.17
N PHE A 921 30.10 18.46 -26.91
CA PHE A 921 29.90 17.57 -25.76
C PHE A 921 28.54 17.87 -25.13
N GLU A 922 27.69 16.85 -24.95
CA GLU A 922 26.35 17.05 -24.37
C GLU A 922 26.35 17.15 -22.83
N THR A 923 27.33 16.53 -22.18
CA THR A 923 27.50 16.53 -20.72
C THR A 923 28.98 16.56 -20.35
N TYR A 924 29.29 16.84 -19.09
CA TYR A 924 30.66 16.67 -18.59
C TYR A 924 31.16 15.22 -18.69
N TYR A 925 30.29 14.23 -18.43
CA TYR A 925 30.56 12.80 -18.66
C TYR A 925 30.62 12.38 -20.15
N SER A 926 30.33 13.28 -21.09
CA SER A 926 30.62 13.09 -22.51
C SER A 926 32.11 13.31 -22.79
N ASN A 927 32.84 14.08 -21.96
CA ASN A 927 34.26 14.33 -22.16
C ASN A 927 35.11 13.28 -21.42
N PRO A 928 35.89 12.42 -22.12
CA PRO A 928 36.76 11.44 -21.46
C PRO A 928 37.89 12.07 -20.64
N CYS A 929 38.12 13.39 -20.73
CA CYS A 929 39.03 14.11 -19.85
C CYS A 929 38.50 14.26 -18.41
N CYS A 930 37.19 14.16 -18.16
CA CYS A 930 36.58 14.53 -16.87
C CYS A 930 37.09 13.72 -15.66
N TYR A 931 37.70 12.55 -15.89
CA TYR A 931 38.30 11.68 -14.87
C TYR A 931 39.78 11.97 -14.56
N GLY A 932 40.32 13.13 -14.94
CA GLY A 932 41.72 13.49 -14.64
C GLY A 932 42.72 13.00 -15.68
N ALA A 933 42.38 13.09 -16.97
CA ALA A 933 43.19 12.56 -18.06
C ALA A 933 44.06 13.62 -18.77
N ASP A 934 45.26 13.22 -19.23
CA ASP A 934 46.14 14.08 -20.01
C ASP A 934 45.63 14.17 -21.46
N LEU A 935 45.46 15.40 -21.98
CA LEU A 935 45.04 15.66 -23.36
C LEU A 935 46.24 15.78 -24.29
N TYR A 936 46.16 15.11 -25.45
CA TYR A 936 47.16 15.14 -26.51
C TYR A 936 46.52 15.53 -27.84
N PHE A 937 47.19 16.37 -28.62
CA PHE A 937 46.88 16.61 -30.04
C PHE A 937 47.95 15.96 -30.91
N ASN A 938 47.54 15.03 -31.80
CA ASN A 938 48.44 14.28 -32.68
C ASN A 938 49.61 13.57 -31.95
N ASN A 939 49.36 13.07 -30.73
CA ASN A 939 50.33 12.53 -29.77
C ASN A 939 51.31 13.53 -29.12
N GLU A 940 51.17 14.84 -29.33
CA GLU A 940 51.88 15.87 -28.56
C GLU A 940 51.03 16.31 -27.35
N LEU A 941 51.65 16.41 -26.16
CA LEU A 941 50.95 16.70 -24.89
C LEU A 941 50.55 18.17 -24.81
N VAL A 942 49.28 18.46 -24.53
CA VAL A 942 48.75 19.83 -24.41
C VAL A 942 48.98 20.35 -23.00
N THR A 943 50.01 21.18 -22.80
CA THR A 943 50.31 21.84 -21.52
C THR A 943 49.94 23.31 -21.47
N ASP A 944 49.85 23.95 -22.63
CA ASP A 944 49.69 25.39 -22.77
C ASP A 944 48.66 25.62 -23.89
N LEU A 945 47.64 26.42 -23.61
CA LEU A 945 46.42 26.49 -24.41
C LEU A 945 46.06 27.94 -24.74
N GLU A 946 45.76 28.24 -26.01
CA GLU A 946 45.38 29.58 -26.48
C GLU A 946 44.05 29.52 -27.23
N ILE A 947 43.02 30.16 -26.68
CA ILE A 947 41.66 30.22 -27.24
C ILE A 947 41.49 31.54 -28.01
N PRO A 948 41.31 31.50 -29.35
CA PRO A 948 41.23 32.70 -30.19
C PRO A 948 39.83 33.32 -30.25
N ASP A 949 39.73 34.58 -30.70
CA ASP A 949 38.47 35.35 -30.82
C ASP A 949 37.35 34.66 -31.63
N ASN A 950 37.68 33.78 -32.58
CA ASN A 950 36.74 33.26 -33.57
C ASN A 950 35.98 31.98 -33.14
N VAL A 951 36.06 31.57 -31.87
CA VAL A 951 35.41 30.35 -31.40
C VAL A 951 33.93 30.60 -31.14
N SER A 952 33.06 29.79 -31.75
CA SER A 952 31.60 29.94 -31.73
C SER A 952 30.98 29.64 -30.36
N CYS A 953 31.45 28.58 -29.69
CA CYS A 953 31.11 28.21 -28.31
C CYS A 953 32.09 27.12 -27.83
N ILE A 954 32.42 27.09 -26.54
CA ILE A 954 33.15 25.99 -25.88
C ILE A 954 32.32 25.53 -24.68
N ASN A 955 31.89 24.27 -24.69
CA ASN A 955 31.04 23.65 -23.67
C ASN A 955 31.66 22.31 -23.23
N TYR A 956 32.06 22.21 -21.96
CA TYR A 956 32.73 21.04 -21.38
C TYR A 956 34.04 20.55 -22.04
N ASN A 957 34.55 21.18 -23.12
CA ASN A 957 35.65 20.62 -23.95
C ASN A 957 36.97 20.32 -23.22
N PHE A 958 37.22 20.86 -22.02
CA PHE A 958 38.44 20.58 -21.24
C PHE A 958 38.19 20.09 -19.81
N VAL A 959 36.95 19.75 -19.43
CA VAL A 959 36.61 19.32 -18.06
C VAL A 959 37.53 18.17 -17.59
N GLY A 960 38.04 18.29 -16.36
CA GLY A 960 38.94 17.35 -15.70
C GLY A 960 40.34 17.22 -16.31
N CYS A 961 40.69 18.02 -17.32
CA CYS A 961 41.96 17.84 -18.04
C CYS A 961 43.19 18.05 -17.14
N SER A 962 44.00 17.00 -16.98
CA SER A 962 45.15 17.00 -16.07
C SER A 962 46.43 17.57 -16.67
N SER A 963 46.49 17.82 -17.98
CA SER A 963 47.73 18.22 -18.66
C SER A 963 47.94 19.74 -18.74
N ILE A 964 46.85 20.52 -18.84
CA ILE A 964 46.85 21.97 -19.05
C ILE A 964 47.38 22.70 -17.80
N LYS A 965 48.28 23.66 -18.01
CA LYS A 965 48.97 24.42 -16.95
C LYS A 965 48.86 25.94 -17.17
N SER A 966 48.93 26.39 -18.42
CA SER A 966 48.64 27.77 -18.80
C SER A 966 47.48 27.82 -19.81
N LEU A 967 46.65 28.86 -19.66
CA LEU A 967 45.50 29.15 -20.50
C LEU A 967 45.53 30.63 -20.90
N VAL A 968 45.38 30.91 -22.19
CA VAL A 968 45.20 32.24 -22.76
C VAL A 968 43.83 32.29 -23.42
N ILE A 969 43.03 33.29 -23.10
CA ILE A 969 41.70 33.52 -23.66
C ILE A 969 41.70 34.90 -24.34
N HIS A 970 41.43 34.94 -25.65
CA HIS A 970 41.32 36.19 -26.42
C HIS A 970 40.04 36.95 -26.05
N GLU A 971 40.02 38.27 -26.27
CA GLU A 971 38.98 39.18 -25.78
C GLU A 971 37.54 38.76 -26.13
N ASN A 972 37.33 38.14 -27.29
CA ASN A 972 35.99 37.85 -27.84
C ASN A 972 35.72 36.35 -27.99
N ALA A 973 36.58 35.48 -27.46
CA ALA A 973 36.40 34.04 -27.50
C ALA A 973 35.16 33.59 -26.69
N ASN A 974 34.24 32.81 -27.28
CA ASN A 974 33.03 32.39 -26.55
C ASN A 974 33.28 31.11 -25.73
N VAL A 975 33.61 31.26 -24.45
CA VAL A 975 33.98 30.17 -23.52
C VAL A 975 32.92 30.03 -22.42
N LEU A 976 32.10 28.99 -22.47
CA LEU A 976 30.88 28.88 -21.64
C LEU A 976 30.83 27.57 -20.83
N MET A 977 29.68 27.31 -20.19
CA MET A 977 29.22 26.02 -19.66
C MET A 977 30.34 25.15 -19.08
N LYS A 978 30.99 25.65 -18.03
CA LYS A 978 31.98 24.92 -17.23
C LYS A 978 33.15 24.30 -18.03
N ALA A 979 33.56 24.92 -19.14
CA ALA A 979 34.56 24.37 -20.07
C ALA A 979 35.88 23.90 -19.43
N PHE A 980 36.29 24.47 -18.29
CA PHE A 980 37.54 24.20 -17.57
C PHE A 980 37.38 23.67 -16.14
N LEU A 981 36.18 23.20 -15.78
CA LEU A 981 35.89 22.56 -14.47
C LEU A 981 36.91 21.43 -14.21
N ASP A 982 37.35 21.29 -12.97
CA ASP A 982 38.27 20.25 -12.51
C ASP A 982 39.63 20.15 -13.23
N CYS A 983 40.09 21.19 -13.93
CA CYS A 983 41.42 21.25 -14.57
C CYS A 983 42.58 21.35 -13.56
N SER A 984 42.85 20.27 -12.81
CA SER A 984 43.70 20.23 -11.61
C SER A 984 45.15 20.71 -11.75
N SER A 985 45.68 20.81 -12.98
CA SER A 985 47.06 21.28 -13.25
C SER A 985 47.17 22.77 -13.57
N LEU A 986 46.04 23.48 -13.72
CA LEU A 986 45.98 24.87 -14.16
C LEU A 986 46.61 25.81 -13.11
N LYS A 987 47.54 26.66 -13.56
CA LYS A 987 48.36 27.56 -12.73
C LYS A 987 48.40 28.99 -13.22
N GLU A 988 48.04 29.24 -14.48
CA GLU A 988 48.12 30.55 -15.10
C GLU A 988 46.96 30.73 -16.07
N VAL A 989 46.17 31.79 -15.89
CA VAL A 989 45.07 32.17 -16.78
C VAL A 989 45.31 33.60 -17.23
N ARG A 990 45.39 33.82 -18.54
CA ARG A 990 45.56 35.14 -19.18
C ARG A 990 44.33 35.47 -20.01
N TYR A 991 43.50 36.38 -19.55
CA TYR A 991 42.48 36.97 -20.40
C TYR A 991 43.04 38.23 -21.07
N LEU A 992 42.89 38.31 -22.40
CA LEU A 992 43.44 39.39 -23.23
C LEU A 992 42.44 40.54 -23.45
N GLY A 993 41.28 40.51 -22.78
CA GLY A 993 40.33 41.60 -22.73
C GLY A 993 40.31 42.34 -21.38
N PRO A 994 39.44 43.37 -21.25
CA PRO A 994 39.25 44.14 -20.03
C PRO A 994 38.40 43.41 -18.97
N LEU A 995 38.47 43.87 -17.72
CA LEU A 995 37.93 43.17 -16.55
C LEU A 995 36.39 43.09 -16.50
N ASP A 996 35.70 44.07 -17.08
CA ASP A 996 34.24 44.06 -17.27
C ASP A 996 33.81 42.87 -18.15
N LYS A 997 34.51 42.61 -19.26
CA LYS A 997 34.25 41.42 -20.09
C LYS A 997 34.59 40.11 -19.38
N TRP A 998 35.63 40.07 -18.53
CA TRP A 998 35.93 38.87 -17.72
C TRP A 998 34.76 38.48 -16.80
N LEU A 999 34.16 39.47 -16.13
CA LEU A 999 33.00 39.26 -15.27
C LEU A 999 31.78 38.76 -16.06
N ASP A 1000 31.65 39.18 -17.32
CA ASP A 1000 30.52 38.84 -18.19
C ASP A 1000 30.48 37.34 -18.62
N TYR A 1001 31.61 36.62 -18.57
CA TYR A 1001 31.67 35.17 -18.73
C TYR A 1001 31.15 34.36 -17.53
N HIS A 1002 31.01 35.01 -16.38
CA HIS A 1002 30.56 34.39 -15.13
C HIS A 1002 29.13 34.81 -14.78
N ASN A 1003 28.45 35.53 -15.68
CA ASN A 1003 27.11 36.06 -15.48
C ASN A 1003 26.06 34.95 -15.65
N ASP A 1004 25.48 34.52 -14.53
CA ASP A 1004 24.57 33.36 -14.48
C ASP A 1004 23.20 33.66 -15.10
N GLU A 1005 22.76 34.94 -15.17
CA GLU A 1005 21.58 35.35 -15.95
C GLU A 1005 21.70 35.00 -17.44
N LYS A 1006 22.94 34.83 -17.93
CA LYS A 1006 23.24 34.42 -19.31
C LYS A 1006 23.47 32.91 -19.44
N ASN A 1007 23.44 32.14 -18.35
CA ASN A 1007 23.79 30.71 -18.27
C ASN A 1007 25.19 30.42 -18.87
N ASN A 1008 26.11 31.36 -18.69
CA ASN A 1008 27.37 31.41 -19.42
C ASN A 1008 28.57 30.83 -18.65
N ASN A 1009 28.39 30.46 -17.38
CA ASN A 1009 29.46 30.37 -16.40
C ASN A 1009 30.71 29.58 -16.86
N LEU A 1010 31.77 30.36 -17.13
CA LEU A 1010 33.15 29.91 -17.11
C LEU A 1010 33.47 29.42 -15.68
N ASP A 1011 33.91 28.18 -15.56
CA ASP A 1011 34.12 27.52 -14.28
C ASP A 1011 35.53 26.94 -14.23
N PHE A 1012 36.30 27.34 -13.22
CA PHE A 1012 37.63 26.83 -12.91
C PHE A 1012 37.65 26.07 -11.58
N SER A 1013 36.49 25.75 -11.02
CA SER A 1013 36.44 25.08 -9.72
C SER A 1013 37.04 23.68 -9.78
N ASN A 1014 37.93 23.45 -8.82
CA ASN A 1014 38.46 22.17 -8.39
C ASN A 1014 38.78 22.39 -6.91
N GLY A 1015 38.49 21.43 -6.03
CA GLY A 1015 38.61 21.60 -4.58
C GLY A 1015 40.03 21.89 -4.04
N THR A 1016 41.03 22.04 -4.91
CA THR A 1016 42.43 22.37 -4.58
C THR A 1016 43.08 23.42 -5.50
N LEU A 1017 42.35 24.08 -6.41
CA LEU A 1017 42.97 24.92 -7.44
C LEU A 1017 43.60 26.22 -6.90
N SER A 1018 44.64 26.68 -7.58
CA SER A 1018 45.41 27.88 -7.26
C SER A 1018 46.12 28.43 -8.51
N TYR A 1019 45.43 29.24 -9.33
CA TYR A 1019 46.01 29.85 -10.53
C TYR A 1019 46.32 31.34 -10.37
N ALA A 1020 47.24 31.87 -11.17
CA ALA A 1020 47.50 33.30 -11.28
C ALA A 1020 46.68 33.90 -12.43
N LEU A 1021 45.87 34.93 -12.15
CA LEU A 1021 45.07 35.63 -13.16
C LEU A 1021 45.84 36.83 -13.72
N TYR A 1022 45.89 36.93 -15.03
CA TYR A 1022 46.33 38.10 -15.77
C TYR A 1022 45.18 38.66 -16.60
N ILE A 1023 44.97 39.97 -16.55
CA ILE A 1023 43.99 40.72 -17.37
C ILE A 1023 44.79 41.69 -18.25
N ASN A 1024 44.54 41.72 -19.56
CA ASN A 1024 45.35 42.48 -20.52
C ASN A 1024 46.88 42.22 -20.40
N ASN A 1025 47.26 40.99 -20.05
CA ASN A 1025 48.62 40.53 -19.68
C ASN A 1025 49.23 41.09 -18.38
N GLU A 1026 48.56 41.96 -17.64
CA GLU A 1026 49.02 42.44 -16.32
C GLU A 1026 48.53 41.50 -15.20
N LEU A 1027 49.40 41.21 -14.23
CA LEU A 1027 49.09 40.30 -13.11
C LEU A 1027 48.12 40.95 -12.12
N VAL A 1028 46.96 40.33 -11.89
CA VAL A 1028 45.97 40.84 -10.94
C VAL A 1028 46.37 40.48 -9.51
N GLU A 1029 47.11 41.39 -8.87
CA GLU A 1029 47.43 41.31 -7.43
C GLU A 1029 46.50 42.17 -6.56
N ASP A 1030 46.17 43.39 -7.00
CA ASP A 1030 45.22 44.28 -6.33
C ASP A 1030 44.03 44.54 -7.27
N LEU A 1031 43.01 43.69 -7.19
CA LEU A 1031 41.81 43.77 -8.02
C LEU A 1031 41.02 45.04 -7.69
N VAL A 1032 40.62 45.79 -8.73
CA VAL A 1032 39.69 46.92 -8.64
C VAL A 1032 38.55 46.64 -9.61
N ILE A 1033 37.35 46.46 -9.09
CA ILE A 1033 36.13 46.29 -9.88
C ILE A 1033 35.75 47.66 -10.47
N PRO A 1034 35.45 47.76 -11.79
CA PRO A 1034 35.04 49.03 -12.41
C PRO A 1034 33.74 49.63 -11.85
N GLU A 1035 33.54 50.91 -12.17
CA GLU A 1035 32.22 51.57 -12.16
C GLU A 1035 31.25 50.81 -13.12
N ASP A 1036 29.93 51.02 -12.97
CA ASP A 1036 28.84 50.35 -13.71
C ASP A 1036 28.69 48.81 -13.50
N ILE A 1037 29.60 48.14 -12.78
CA ILE A 1037 29.45 46.71 -12.43
C ILE A 1037 28.46 46.53 -11.26
N ILE A 1038 27.29 45.94 -11.55
CA ILE A 1038 26.23 45.72 -10.55
C ILE A 1038 26.31 44.41 -9.77
N ALA A 1039 27.00 43.39 -10.30
CA ALA A 1039 27.02 42.04 -9.73
C ALA A 1039 28.37 41.34 -9.96
N ILE A 1040 28.78 40.55 -8.97
CA ILE A 1040 29.90 39.60 -9.08
C ILE A 1040 29.34 38.22 -8.74
N TRP A 1041 29.19 37.40 -9.77
CA TRP A 1041 28.51 36.10 -9.75
C TRP A 1041 29.44 34.95 -9.33
N SER A 1042 28.85 33.78 -9.12
CA SER A 1042 29.53 32.52 -8.84
C SER A 1042 30.74 32.25 -9.74
N TYR A 1043 31.77 31.64 -9.16
CA TYR A 1043 33.02 31.22 -9.80
C TYR A 1043 33.95 32.33 -10.36
N ALA A 1044 33.51 33.60 -10.45
CA ALA A 1044 34.22 34.72 -11.09
C ALA A 1044 35.73 34.86 -10.83
N PHE A 1045 36.19 34.51 -9.62
CA PHE A 1045 37.60 34.46 -9.23
C PHE A 1045 37.92 33.21 -8.37
N TYR A 1046 37.15 32.13 -8.50
CA TYR A 1046 37.35 30.89 -7.72
C TYR A 1046 38.76 30.33 -7.93
N GLY A 1047 39.52 30.07 -6.87
CA GLY A 1047 40.89 29.55 -6.94
C GLY A 1047 41.92 30.57 -7.44
N CYS A 1048 41.55 31.86 -7.55
CA CYS A 1048 42.45 32.90 -8.02
C CYS A 1048 43.49 33.29 -6.95
N SER A 1049 44.67 32.71 -7.08
CA SER A 1049 45.79 32.83 -6.14
C SER A 1049 46.69 34.05 -6.35
N SER A 1050 46.52 34.83 -7.43
CA SER A 1050 47.27 36.08 -7.60
C SER A 1050 46.71 37.23 -6.76
N ILE A 1051 45.40 37.25 -6.53
CA ILE A 1051 44.70 38.32 -5.82
C ILE A 1051 45.13 38.37 -4.35
N LYS A 1052 45.54 39.56 -3.90
CA LYS A 1052 45.94 39.92 -2.54
C LYS A 1052 44.98 40.93 -1.92
N SER A 1053 44.43 41.84 -2.73
CA SER A 1053 43.30 42.69 -2.32
C SER A 1053 42.24 42.81 -3.40
N VAL A 1054 41.00 43.09 -2.98
CA VAL A 1054 39.84 43.37 -3.85
C VAL A 1054 39.21 44.68 -3.42
N ARG A 1055 38.95 45.60 -4.36
CA ARG A 1055 38.19 46.84 -4.17
C ARG A 1055 36.97 46.85 -5.07
N MET A 1056 35.79 47.02 -4.47
CA MET A 1056 34.50 47.07 -5.17
C MET A 1056 34.01 48.52 -5.23
N HIS A 1057 33.49 48.96 -6.38
CA HIS A 1057 32.85 50.27 -6.49
C HIS A 1057 31.46 50.26 -5.82
N ASP A 1058 30.91 51.45 -5.58
CA ASP A 1058 29.61 51.64 -4.93
C ASP A 1058 28.43 51.09 -5.76
N ASP A 1059 28.62 50.79 -7.05
CA ASP A 1059 27.58 50.21 -7.91
C ASP A 1059 27.33 48.71 -7.66
N VAL A 1060 28.28 48.00 -7.03
CA VAL A 1060 28.18 46.55 -6.79
C VAL A 1060 27.10 46.27 -5.75
N LYS A 1061 26.02 45.61 -6.19
CA LYS A 1061 24.83 45.26 -5.39
C LYS A 1061 24.84 43.79 -4.97
N LEU A 1062 25.25 42.90 -5.86
CA LEU A 1062 25.25 41.46 -5.63
C LEU A 1062 26.69 40.93 -5.55
N LEU A 1063 26.98 40.20 -4.48
CA LEU A 1063 28.20 39.39 -4.36
C LEU A 1063 27.82 37.96 -4.01
N ASP A 1064 27.70 37.16 -5.06
CA ASP A 1064 27.18 35.79 -5.05
C ASP A 1064 28.15 34.80 -4.38
N GLU A 1065 27.64 33.65 -3.94
CA GLU A 1065 28.44 32.59 -3.33
C GLU A 1065 29.53 32.08 -4.29
N LEU A 1066 30.59 31.49 -3.75
CA LEU A 1066 31.72 30.94 -4.52
C LEU A 1066 32.53 31.93 -5.38
N SER A 1067 32.07 33.17 -5.58
CA SER A 1067 32.70 34.20 -6.43
C SER A 1067 34.18 34.48 -6.15
N PHE A 1068 34.61 34.38 -4.89
CA PHE A 1068 36.02 34.49 -4.47
C PHE A 1068 36.52 33.28 -3.67
N ASN A 1069 35.89 32.11 -3.81
CA ASN A 1069 36.28 30.89 -3.07
C ASN A 1069 37.74 30.53 -3.35
N TYR A 1070 38.47 30.03 -2.35
CA TYR A 1070 39.87 29.59 -2.46
C TYR A 1070 40.84 30.62 -3.12
N CYS A 1071 40.59 31.93 -2.99
CA CYS A 1071 41.59 32.96 -3.29
C CYS A 1071 42.72 32.92 -2.23
N ILE A 1072 43.61 31.92 -2.30
CA ILE A 1072 44.53 31.56 -1.21
C ILE A 1072 45.58 32.60 -0.81
N ASN A 1073 45.67 33.76 -1.49
CA ASN A 1073 46.54 34.88 -1.12
C ASN A 1073 45.78 36.17 -0.74
N LEU A 1074 44.45 36.16 -0.81
CA LEU A 1074 43.59 37.29 -0.48
C LEU A 1074 43.73 37.67 1.00
N LYS A 1075 43.99 38.96 1.27
CA LYS A 1075 44.24 39.50 2.61
C LYS A 1075 43.29 40.64 2.98
N LYS A 1076 42.81 41.39 1.99
CA LYS A 1076 41.99 42.59 2.18
C LYS A 1076 40.86 42.66 1.16
N VAL A 1077 39.66 42.93 1.63
CA VAL A 1077 38.49 43.22 0.79
C VAL A 1077 37.97 44.61 1.17
N TYR A 1078 37.61 45.40 0.16
CA TYR A 1078 36.94 46.69 0.32
C TYR A 1078 35.59 46.61 -0.42
N LEU A 1079 34.51 46.71 0.34
CA LEU A 1079 33.13 46.54 -0.08
C LEU A 1079 32.45 47.91 -0.23
N GLY A 1080 31.81 48.14 -1.38
CA GLY A 1080 30.97 49.30 -1.64
C GLY A 1080 29.74 49.33 -0.72
N ARG A 1081 29.16 50.52 -0.55
CA ARG A 1081 28.08 50.81 0.40
C ARG A 1081 26.70 50.31 -0.04
N ASN A 1082 26.51 50.03 -1.33
CA ASN A 1082 25.21 49.63 -1.89
C ASN A 1082 25.10 48.12 -2.18
N ILE A 1083 25.94 47.28 -1.55
CA ILE A 1083 25.76 45.81 -1.58
C ILE A 1083 24.44 45.46 -0.91
N GLU A 1084 23.50 44.94 -1.69
CA GLU A 1084 22.13 44.58 -1.31
C GLU A 1084 22.03 43.10 -0.87
N TYR A 1085 22.88 42.21 -1.39
CA TYR A 1085 22.97 40.79 -1.01
C TYR A 1085 24.40 40.25 -1.04
N CYS A 1086 24.80 39.51 0.00
CA CYS A 1086 26.08 38.80 0.06
C CYS A 1086 26.14 37.76 1.19
N TYR A 1087 26.57 36.51 0.93
CA TYR A 1087 26.91 35.53 1.98
C TYR A 1087 28.44 35.38 2.16
N LEU A 1088 29.05 36.35 2.85
CA LEU A 1088 30.51 36.47 3.06
C LEU A 1088 31.26 35.14 3.42
N PRO A 1089 30.71 34.22 4.25
CA PRO A 1089 31.33 32.94 4.59
C PRO A 1089 31.45 31.93 3.45
N GLU A 1090 30.62 32.01 2.41
CA GLU A 1090 30.70 31.17 1.19
C GLU A 1090 31.28 31.93 0.00
N VAL A 1091 31.24 33.27 0.01
CA VAL A 1091 32.01 34.12 -0.91
C VAL A 1091 33.52 33.92 -0.71
N PHE A 1092 34.01 33.96 0.55
CA PHE A 1092 35.44 33.96 0.89
C PHE A 1092 35.94 32.68 1.58
N LYS A 1093 35.20 31.57 1.47
CA LYS A 1093 35.62 30.24 1.94
C LYS A 1093 36.96 29.84 1.33
N GLY A 1094 37.85 29.24 2.13
CA GLY A 1094 39.21 28.89 1.72
C GLY A 1094 40.23 30.05 1.70
N CYS A 1095 39.79 31.31 1.78
CA CYS A 1095 40.67 32.50 1.76
C CYS A 1095 41.36 32.75 3.11
N THR A 1096 42.06 31.74 3.63
CA THR A 1096 42.61 31.72 4.99
C THR A 1096 43.54 32.89 5.39
N PRO A 1097 44.21 33.65 4.49
CA PRO A 1097 44.95 34.85 4.86
C PRO A 1097 44.11 36.15 4.98
N LEU A 1098 42.79 36.11 4.77
CA LEU A 1098 41.92 37.29 4.82
C LEU A 1098 41.81 37.83 6.25
N THR A 1099 42.44 38.99 6.50
CA THR A 1099 42.46 39.64 7.82
C THR A 1099 41.51 40.82 7.93
N ASP A 1100 41.23 41.54 6.84
CA ASP A 1100 40.47 42.77 6.87
C ASP A 1100 39.38 42.80 5.78
N ILE A 1101 38.14 43.04 6.18
CA ILE A 1101 37.05 43.46 5.29
C ILE A 1101 36.69 44.90 5.68
N TYR A 1102 36.82 45.84 4.76
CA TYR A 1102 36.41 47.23 4.94
C TYR A 1102 35.09 47.46 4.22
N TYR A 1103 34.12 48.10 4.88
CA TYR A 1103 32.84 48.51 4.31
C TYR A 1103 32.73 50.03 4.37
N GLU A 1104 32.37 50.67 3.25
CA GLU A 1104 32.28 52.14 3.19
C GLU A 1104 31.05 52.67 3.96
N GLY A 1105 29.96 51.91 4.00
CA GLY A 1105 28.76 52.27 4.76
C GLY A 1105 28.95 52.21 6.28
N THR A 1106 27.97 52.77 7.00
CA THR A 1106 27.92 52.63 8.46
C THR A 1106 27.61 51.18 8.85
N LYS A 1107 27.92 50.79 10.10
CA LYS A 1107 27.47 49.49 10.61
C LYS A 1107 25.94 49.31 10.53
N SER A 1108 25.17 50.39 10.73
CA SER A 1108 23.70 50.31 10.62
C SER A 1108 23.20 50.11 9.19
N GLU A 1109 24.04 50.38 8.18
CA GLU A 1109 23.74 50.10 6.77
C GLU A 1109 24.17 48.66 6.42
N PHE A 1110 25.30 48.20 6.94
CA PHE A 1110 25.73 46.79 6.83
C PHE A 1110 24.72 45.83 7.45
N ASP A 1111 24.26 46.13 8.69
CA ASP A 1111 23.30 45.34 9.43
C ASP A 1111 21.85 45.45 8.86
N SER A 1112 21.58 46.36 7.92
CA SER A 1112 20.27 46.52 7.26
C SER A 1112 20.18 45.96 5.84
N ASN A 1113 21.33 45.74 5.19
CA ASN A 1113 21.40 45.08 3.89
C ASN A 1113 21.50 43.56 4.10
N ASN A 1114 21.27 42.74 3.07
CA ASN A 1114 21.28 41.27 3.22
C ASN A 1114 22.72 40.72 3.19
N ILE A 1115 23.59 41.23 4.06
CA ILE A 1115 25.00 40.84 4.18
C ILE A 1115 25.15 39.85 5.34
N TYR A 1116 25.06 38.56 5.01
CA TYR A 1116 25.02 37.47 5.98
C TYR A 1116 26.44 37.08 6.45
N ILE A 1117 26.65 37.06 7.77
CA ILE A 1117 27.92 36.73 8.44
C ILE A 1117 27.87 35.47 9.32
N SER A 1118 26.80 34.68 9.23
CA SER A 1118 26.63 33.43 10.00
C SER A 1118 27.77 32.44 9.70
N ASN A 1119 28.50 32.04 10.75
CA ASN A 1119 29.66 31.14 10.69
C ASN A 1119 30.89 31.74 9.96
N LEU A 1120 30.92 33.06 9.72
CA LEU A 1120 32.09 33.75 9.12
C LEU A 1120 33.37 33.49 9.92
N TYR A 1121 33.31 33.69 11.23
CA TYR A 1121 34.46 33.56 12.13
C TYR A 1121 34.87 32.09 12.39
N GLU A 1122 34.06 31.12 11.97
CA GLU A 1122 34.44 29.69 12.00
C GLU A 1122 35.28 29.35 10.76
N LYS A 1123 34.86 29.83 9.59
CA LYS A 1123 35.55 29.62 8.31
C LYS A 1123 36.79 30.53 8.14
N LEU A 1124 36.76 31.73 8.72
CA LEU A 1124 37.81 32.77 8.65
C LEU A 1124 38.08 33.40 10.04
N PRO A 1125 38.71 32.66 10.99
CA PRO A 1125 38.83 33.09 12.39
C PRO A 1125 39.73 34.31 12.66
N ASN A 1126 40.40 34.85 11.65
CA ASN A 1126 41.29 36.02 11.78
C ASN A 1126 40.71 37.29 11.11
N VAL A 1127 39.51 37.24 10.53
CA VAL A 1127 38.93 38.38 9.79
C VAL A 1127 38.35 39.43 10.73
N THR A 1128 38.60 40.70 10.41
CA THR A 1128 38.01 41.87 11.10
C THR A 1128 37.19 42.67 10.10
N ILE A 1129 35.94 43.00 10.46
CA ILE A 1129 35.10 43.91 9.66
C ILE A 1129 35.25 45.34 10.20
N HIS A 1130 35.62 46.26 9.32
CA HIS A 1130 35.75 47.70 9.58
C HIS A 1130 34.64 48.45 8.83
N TYR A 1131 34.06 49.48 9.45
CA TYR A 1131 32.92 50.24 8.93
C TYR A 1131 33.26 51.73 8.75
N GLU A 1132 32.42 52.48 8.03
CA GLU A 1132 32.59 53.91 7.75
C GLU A 1132 33.92 54.24 7.03
N TYR A 1133 34.48 53.25 6.32
CA TYR A 1133 35.79 53.36 5.70
C TYR A 1133 35.72 54.08 4.35
N LYS A 1134 36.18 55.32 4.31
CA LYS A 1134 36.28 56.10 3.07
C LYS A 1134 37.61 55.88 2.36
N PHE A 1135 37.55 55.69 1.05
CA PHE A 1135 38.71 55.70 0.18
C PHE A 1135 39.07 57.14 -0.28
N GLU A 1136 40.33 57.37 -0.66
CA GLU A 1136 40.85 58.58 -1.33
C GLU A 1136 41.59 58.19 -2.62
#